data_AF-A0A849C4P7-F1
#
_entry.id   AF-A0A849C4P7-F1
#
_cell.length_a   1.000
_cell.length_b   1.000
_cell.length_c   1.000
_cell.angle_alpha   90.00
_cell.angle_beta   90.00
_cell.angle_gamma   90.00
#
_symmetry.space_group_name_H-M   'P 1'
#
loop_
_entity.id
_entity.type
_entity.pdbx_description
1 polymer ?
#
loop_
_entity_poly.entity_id
_entity_poly.type
_entity_poly.pdbx_seq_one_letter_code
_entity_poly.pdbx_strand_id
1 'polypeptide(L)'
;MADDEIGRETAAALRTTLQVAGLLAEHWGRRTASRAQAATARHETRARESAARWQAQQRTAESYLRTTGSAAWWRDASRSDVTEAWCTARHWRHHSTVAATAEKRLNGQISERYGIDLTSTTPINAPADPAAIHHLLARAAWRQTLAPQGTPHADVLADDAATRRAEAEALYALVAEHARATSLAVDSTGTAVAEAGLEALGGPGQQWLREFDRAPHQAYARVLVAPDTATRTAIYDSAEKLRALANASEISDDDLATRTASELSAIDDLGEPARPWLEAWHADHESAYHHVLDNRHVQEELTKRAEMEFSAQSRTAEAELRGRTGKWFATAERVEILDAWDTARTWREHSPLAATVHDRLTTQILERFGVDLSADSAMDLAQARGMLDHAAWRVAAAKMDSIRASPAKTETEEHQRLEHDHLYKLVADHSTATSAYLAHGDNRYESASPGRDQRQRALAISDAEAELRDLGPLGQRWLRDFDTDPHRAYARVLVAPNSATRRQLHAAVQQLHDSEIVGPTRTPRPDRDNAIAAVGATGDSGRRWLDTWRSNPHAALHRVLEDPYTVNELRLAPAQPTARKTRRSRDARHQEPAPRPRSKAWTDSDLQEARGWLTEHDPEWLAVRDWKIANLPDTNSGLQSVQEAIVERFRSSTSTDPARRESARSTGITDHNQTERTTAIRSQLKDRNVDPALQRIRMNLEQDNAVPLSAVITKPPTPVADPIAVEPDMQLHQVMQDFDHDR
;
A
#
# COMPACT_ATOMS: atom_id res chain seq x y z
N MET A 1 77.55 13.33 15.45
CA MET A 1 77.95 13.48 14.04
C MET A 1 76.95 12.85 13.08
N ALA A 2 76.48 11.60 13.27
CA ALA A 2 75.49 10.98 12.37
C ALA A 2 74.04 11.54 12.53
N ASP A 3 73.60 11.91 13.74
CA ASP A 3 72.24 12.42 13.95
C ASP A 3 72.00 13.83 13.37
N ASP A 4 73.04 14.68 13.30
CA ASP A 4 72.94 16.05 12.74
C ASP A 4 72.87 16.07 11.21
N GLU A 5 73.25 14.98 10.55
CA GLU A 5 73.20 14.85 9.09
C GLU A 5 71.82 14.36 8.64
N ILE A 6 71.26 13.39 9.36
CA ILE A 6 69.87 12.91 9.16
C ILE A 6 68.86 14.05 9.39
N GLY A 7 69.08 14.92 10.39
CA GLY A 7 68.24 16.10 10.63
C GLY A 7 68.27 17.13 9.50
N ARG A 8 69.41 17.30 8.81
CA ARG A 8 69.55 18.26 7.71
C ARG A 8 68.96 17.76 6.40
N GLU A 9 69.13 16.47 6.09
CA GLU A 9 68.52 15.86 4.90
C GLU A 9 67.00 15.82 4.99
N THR A 10 66.46 15.47 6.17
CA THR A 10 65.01 15.47 6.40
C THR A 10 64.41 16.87 6.32
N ALA A 11 65.08 17.90 6.87
CA ALA A 11 64.63 19.28 6.75
C ALA A 11 64.68 19.81 5.30
N ALA A 12 65.69 19.41 4.51
CA ALA A 12 65.79 19.76 3.09
C ALA A 12 64.68 19.09 2.26
N ALA A 13 64.43 17.79 2.51
CA ALA A 13 63.33 17.05 1.88
C ALA A 13 61.94 17.60 2.27
N LEU A 14 61.77 18.05 3.52
CA LEU A 14 60.53 18.70 3.95
C LEU A 14 60.31 20.05 3.22
N ARG A 15 61.36 20.85 3.05
CA ARG A 15 61.24 22.14 2.35
C ARG A 15 60.91 21.96 0.87
N THR A 16 61.52 21.00 0.18
CA THR A 16 61.22 20.73 -1.23
C THR A 16 59.81 20.17 -1.41
N THR A 17 59.36 19.27 -0.53
CA THR A 17 57.98 18.76 -0.57
C THR A 17 56.95 19.85 -0.30
N LEU A 18 57.20 20.77 0.63
CA LEU A 18 56.33 21.94 0.86
C LEU A 18 56.28 22.90 -0.34
N GLN A 19 57.40 23.12 -1.03
CA GLN A 19 57.43 23.94 -2.25
C GLN A 19 56.65 23.28 -3.40
N VAL A 20 56.81 21.97 -3.59
CA VAL A 20 56.04 21.20 -4.59
C VAL A 20 54.55 21.20 -4.25
N ALA A 21 54.19 21.04 -2.97
CA ALA A 21 52.82 21.14 -2.51
C ALA A 21 52.21 22.53 -2.76
N GLY A 22 52.99 23.61 -2.55
CA GLY A 22 52.58 24.98 -2.85
C GLY A 22 52.28 25.20 -4.34
N LEU A 23 53.17 24.75 -5.23
CA LEU A 23 52.98 24.85 -6.69
C LEU A 23 51.78 24.02 -7.17
N LEU A 24 51.59 22.82 -6.60
CA LEU A 24 50.41 22.01 -6.88
C LEU A 24 49.14 22.70 -6.41
N ALA A 25 49.10 23.25 -5.19
CA ALA A 25 47.94 23.95 -4.66
C ALA A 25 47.57 25.16 -5.54
N GLU A 26 48.56 25.93 -5.99
CA GLU A 26 48.33 27.05 -6.91
C GLU A 26 47.81 26.57 -8.28
N HIS A 27 48.41 25.51 -8.84
CA HIS A 27 47.95 24.94 -10.11
C HIS A 27 46.50 24.42 -10.01
N TRP A 28 46.16 23.73 -8.91
CA TRP A 28 44.80 23.29 -8.62
C TRP A 28 43.85 24.49 -8.47
N GLY A 29 44.25 25.55 -7.76
CA GLY A 29 43.48 26.78 -7.59
C GLY A 29 43.18 27.50 -8.91
N ARG A 30 44.18 27.64 -9.80
CA ARG A 30 43.98 28.21 -11.14
C ARG A 30 43.04 27.35 -11.99
N ARG A 31 43.15 26.02 -11.88
CA ARG A 31 42.30 25.07 -12.63
C ARG A 31 40.86 25.07 -12.12
N THR A 32 40.63 25.16 -10.81
CA THR A 32 39.27 25.28 -10.25
C THR A 32 38.64 26.62 -10.60
N ALA A 33 39.38 27.73 -10.51
CA ALA A 33 38.91 29.06 -10.93
C ALA A 33 38.54 29.08 -12.43
N SER A 34 39.39 28.53 -13.30
CA SER A 34 39.11 28.44 -14.74
C SER A 34 37.87 27.57 -15.04
N ARG A 35 37.67 26.47 -14.31
CA ARG A 35 36.47 25.63 -14.44
C ARG A 35 35.21 26.34 -13.96
N ALA A 36 35.30 27.10 -12.87
CA ALA A 36 34.18 27.89 -12.36
C ALA A 36 33.77 28.98 -13.38
N GLN A 37 34.74 29.72 -13.93
CA GLN A 37 34.50 30.71 -14.98
C GLN A 37 33.93 30.10 -16.26
N ALA A 38 34.44 28.93 -16.68
CA ALA A 38 33.89 28.23 -17.84
C ALA A 38 32.45 27.72 -17.59
N ALA A 39 32.13 27.31 -16.36
CA ALA A 39 30.78 26.92 -15.99
C ALA A 39 29.82 28.12 -16.03
N THR A 40 30.18 29.26 -15.42
CA THR A 40 29.35 30.48 -15.45
C THR A 40 29.12 30.96 -16.88
N ALA A 41 30.17 31.00 -17.72
CA ALA A 41 30.04 31.36 -19.13
C ALA A 41 29.06 30.44 -19.89
N ARG A 42 29.10 29.12 -19.65
CA ARG A 42 28.14 28.18 -20.27
C ARG A 42 26.71 28.39 -19.78
N HIS A 43 26.53 28.70 -18.50
CA HIS A 43 25.20 28.99 -17.94
C HIS A 43 24.62 30.27 -18.54
N GLU A 44 25.42 31.33 -18.66
CA GLU A 44 25.00 32.57 -19.30
C GLU A 44 24.64 32.39 -20.77
N THR A 45 25.47 31.67 -21.54
CA THR A 45 25.17 31.37 -22.95
C THR A 45 23.87 30.59 -23.09
N ARG A 46 23.67 29.53 -22.28
CA ARG A 46 22.41 28.77 -22.30
C ARG A 46 21.20 29.61 -21.91
N ALA A 47 21.34 30.52 -20.93
CA ALA A 47 20.28 31.42 -20.53
C ALA A 47 19.91 32.42 -21.64
N ARG A 48 20.92 32.96 -22.35
CA ARG A 48 20.70 33.83 -23.53
C ARG A 48 20.02 33.05 -24.66
N GLU A 49 20.45 31.82 -24.94
CA GLU A 49 19.86 30.96 -25.96
C GLU A 49 18.42 30.54 -25.64
N SER A 50 18.11 30.24 -24.37
CA SER A 50 16.74 29.94 -23.95
C SER A 50 15.85 31.18 -24.04
N ALA A 51 16.34 32.35 -23.61
CA ALA A 51 15.60 33.61 -23.71
C ALA A 51 15.33 34.00 -25.17
N ALA A 52 16.33 33.85 -26.05
CA ALA A 52 16.17 34.13 -27.49
C ALA A 52 15.13 33.19 -28.14
N ARG A 53 15.15 31.89 -27.80
CA ARG A 53 14.15 30.93 -28.29
C ARG A 53 12.74 31.24 -27.78
N TRP A 54 12.60 31.60 -26.50
CA TRP A 54 11.32 32.00 -25.92
C TRP A 54 10.74 33.24 -26.61
N GLN A 55 11.56 34.28 -26.83
CA GLN A 55 11.14 35.49 -27.54
C GLN A 55 10.78 35.21 -29.01
N ALA A 56 11.49 34.31 -29.67
CA ALA A 56 11.15 33.89 -31.03
C ALA A 56 9.79 33.18 -31.08
N GLN A 57 9.53 32.25 -30.16
CA GLN A 57 8.24 31.57 -30.04
C GLN A 57 7.10 32.56 -29.75
N GLN A 58 7.31 33.51 -28.84
CA GLN A 58 6.36 34.56 -28.54
C GLN A 58 6.03 35.39 -29.80
N ARG A 59 7.04 35.85 -30.55
CA ARG A 59 6.83 36.65 -31.77
C ARG A 59 6.09 35.87 -32.85
N THR A 60 6.39 34.59 -33.02
CA THR A 60 5.67 33.71 -33.95
C THR A 60 4.21 33.57 -33.54
N ALA A 61 3.94 33.32 -32.26
CA ALA A 61 2.58 33.25 -31.73
C ALA A 61 1.82 34.58 -31.91
N GLU A 62 2.45 35.71 -31.62
CA GLU A 62 1.85 37.04 -31.83
C GLU A 62 1.53 37.30 -33.31
N SER A 63 2.43 36.93 -34.22
CA SER A 63 2.20 37.06 -35.66
C SER A 63 1.00 36.22 -36.12
N TYR A 64 0.91 34.98 -35.65
CA TYR A 64 -0.22 34.10 -35.93
C TYR A 64 -1.52 34.67 -35.35
N LEU A 65 -1.52 35.10 -34.08
CA LEU A 65 -2.73 35.60 -33.41
C LEU A 65 -3.24 36.92 -33.98
N ARG A 66 -2.40 37.74 -34.61
CA ARG A 66 -2.87 38.96 -35.32
C ARG A 66 -3.80 38.63 -36.50
N THR A 67 -3.65 37.49 -37.17
CA THR A 67 -4.49 37.13 -38.32
C THR A 67 -5.95 36.87 -37.91
N THR A 68 -6.19 36.42 -36.67
CA THR A 68 -7.53 36.20 -36.09
C THR A 68 -8.36 37.48 -35.96
N GLY A 69 -7.75 38.65 -36.10
CA GLY A 69 -8.45 39.93 -36.16
C GLY A 69 -9.11 40.23 -37.51
N SER A 70 -8.74 39.49 -38.57
CA SER A 70 -9.29 39.69 -39.91
C SER A 70 -10.59 38.92 -40.11
N ALA A 71 -11.61 39.59 -40.63
CA ALA A 71 -12.88 38.94 -41.00
C ALA A 71 -12.71 37.90 -42.13
N ALA A 72 -11.71 38.06 -42.99
CA ALA A 72 -11.40 37.09 -44.04
C ALA A 72 -10.91 35.77 -43.44
N TRP A 73 -10.04 35.82 -42.42
CA TRP A 73 -9.57 34.61 -41.73
C TRP A 73 -10.75 33.81 -41.16
N TRP A 74 -11.71 34.46 -40.50
CA TRP A 74 -12.90 33.79 -39.96
C TRP A 74 -13.86 33.21 -41.00
N ARG A 75 -13.76 33.63 -42.26
CA ARG A 75 -14.56 33.05 -43.36
C ARG A 75 -13.95 31.74 -43.84
N ASP A 76 -12.63 31.66 -43.83
CA ASP A 76 -11.86 30.55 -44.40
C ASP A 76 -11.36 29.57 -43.32
N ALA A 77 -11.33 29.98 -42.06
CA ALA A 77 -10.82 29.19 -40.94
C ALA A 77 -11.67 27.94 -40.70
N SER A 78 -11.00 26.79 -40.68
CA SER A 78 -11.59 25.53 -40.24
C SER A 78 -11.77 25.52 -38.72
N ARG A 79 -12.58 24.59 -38.21
CA ARG A 79 -12.70 24.36 -36.75
C ARG A 79 -11.35 24.05 -36.10
N SER A 80 -10.45 23.36 -36.82
CA SER A 80 -9.10 23.08 -36.34
C SER A 80 -8.27 24.35 -36.18
N ASP A 81 -8.35 25.27 -37.14
CA ASP A 81 -7.63 26.54 -37.10
C ASP A 81 -8.11 27.41 -35.92
N VAL A 82 -9.44 27.41 -35.68
CA VAL A 82 -10.04 28.10 -34.54
C VAL A 82 -9.58 27.50 -33.20
N THR A 83 -9.56 26.16 -33.09
CA THR A 83 -9.03 25.46 -31.92
C THR A 83 -7.56 25.82 -31.68
N GLU A 84 -6.71 25.74 -32.70
CA GLU A 84 -5.28 26.03 -32.59
C GLU A 84 -5.02 27.49 -32.21
N ALA A 85 -5.74 28.44 -32.84
CA ALA A 85 -5.67 29.86 -32.52
C ALA A 85 -6.07 30.12 -31.07
N TRP A 86 -7.15 29.50 -30.59
CA TRP A 86 -7.58 29.65 -29.20
C TRP A 86 -6.56 29.07 -28.21
N CYS A 87 -6.08 27.85 -28.45
CA CYS A 87 -5.08 27.21 -27.59
C CYS A 87 -3.79 28.03 -27.54
N THR A 88 -3.35 28.56 -28.68
CA THR A 88 -2.18 29.44 -28.77
C THR A 88 -2.40 30.74 -27.99
N ALA A 89 -3.57 31.38 -28.14
CA ALA A 89 -3.91 32.59 -27.40
C ALA A 89 -3.92 32.35 -25.88
N ARG A 90 -4.57 31.26 -25.44
CA ARG A 90 -4.65 30.84 -24.04
C ARG A 90 -3.28 30.58 -23.45
N HIS A 91 -2.39 29.89 -24.18
CA HIS A 91 -1.03 29.59 -23.73
C HIS A 91 -0.19 30.85 -23.53
N TRP A 92 -0.32 31.84 -24.43
CA TRP A 92 0.52 33.04 -24.42
C TRP A 92 -0.08 34.25 -23.69
N ARG A 93 -1.34 34.20 -23.22
CA ARG A 93 -2.06 35.37 -22.66
C ARG A 93 -1.35 36.06 -21.49
N HIS A 94 -0.60 35.34 -20.67
CA HIS A 94 0.10 35.90 -19.51
C HIS A 94 1.42 36.58 -19.89
N HIS A 95 1.92 36.33 -21.10
CA HIS A 95 3.22 36.80 -21.58
C HIS A 95 3.10 37.80 -22.73
N SER A 96 1.94 37.88 -23.39
CA SER A 96 1.68 38.78 -24.51
C SER A 96 0.30 39.42 -24.42
N THR A 97 0.26 40.75 -24.49
CA THR A 97 -0.98 41.52 -24.56
C THR A 97 -1.76 41.21 -25.84
N VAL A 98 -1.07 40.97 -26.96
CA VAL A 98 -1.68 40.56 -28.24
C VAL A 98 -2.40 39.23 -28.07
N ALA A 99 -1.78 38.27 -27.38
CA ALA A 99 -2.40 36.97 -27.12
C ALA A 99 -3.63 37.09 -26.20
N ALA A 100 -3.57 37.90 -25.14
CA ALA A 100 -4.71 38.15 -24.26
C ALA A 100 -5.88 38.82 -25.00
N THR A 101 -5.62 39.78 -25.89
CA THR A 101 -6.64 40.40 -26.74
C THR A 101 -7.21 39.41 -27.75
N ALA A 102 -6.36 38.56 -28.35
CA ALA A 102 -6.80 37.52 -29.28
C ALA A 102 -7.70 36.49 -28.59
N GLU A 103 -7.36 36.04 -27.37
CA GLU A 103 -8.19 35.10 -26.60
C GLU A 103 -9.60 35.68 -26.35
N LYS A 104 -9.69 36.95 -25.92
CA LYS A 104 -10.99 37.62 -25.71
C LYS A 104 -11.81 37.69 -27.00
N ARG A 105 -11.16 38.03 -28.13
CA ARG A 105 -11.82 38.08 -29.44
C ARG A 105 -12.29 36.70 -29.90
N LEU A 106 -11.43 35.70 -29.76
CA LEU A 106 -11.74 34.30 -30.11
C LEU A 106 -12.92 33.79 -29.28
N ASN A 107 -12.95 34.07 -27.97
CA ASN A 107 -14.10 33.74 -27.11
C ASN A 107 -15.40 34.40 -27.60
N GLY A 108 -15.36 35.69 -27.93
CA GLY A 108 -16.52 36.40 -28.46
C GLY A 108 -17.02 35.83 -29.78
N GLN A 109 -16.12 35.56 -30.73
CA GLN A 109 -16.48 34.98 -32.03
C GLN A 109 -16.94 33.51 -31.92
N ILE A 110 -16.36 32.73 -31.01
CA ILE A 110 -16.78 31.34 -30.78
C ILE A 110 -18.17 31.29 -30.15
N SER A 111 -18.45 32.16 -29.18
CA SER A 111 -19.77 32.32 -28.60
C SER A 111 -20.79 32.77 -29.64
N GLU A 112 -20.47 33.80 -30.44
CA GLU A 112 -21.36 34.33 -31.48
C GLU A 112 -21.68 33.31 -32.60
N ARG A 113 -20.66 32.59 -33.09
CA ARG A 113 -20.81 31.69 -34.26
C ARG A 113 -21.23 30.28 -33.91
N TYR A 114 -20.83 29.76 -32.74
CA TYR A 114 -21.07 28.37 -32.35
C TYR A 114 -21.98 28.25 -31.12
N GLY A 115 -22.38 29.35 -30.46
CA GLY A 115 -23.16 29.29 -29.24
C GLY A 115 -22.41 28.65 -28.07
N ILE A 116 -21.08 28.68 -28.09
CA ILE A 116 -20.24 28.09 -27.03
C ILE A 116 -19.57 29.21 -26.25
N ASP A 117 -19.91 29.33 -24.98
CA ASP A 117 -19.15 30.15 -24.05
C ASP A 117 -17.96 29.35 -23.49
N LEU A 118 -16.77 29.60 -24.03
CA LEU A 118 -15.52 28.98 -23.56
C LEU A 118 -15.07 29.48 -22.18
N THR A 119 -15.60 30.62 -21.71
CA THR A 119 -15.22 31.20 -20.42
C THR A 119 -15.87 30.49 -19.25
N SER A 120 -17.09 29.97 -19.43
CA SER A 120 -17.79 29.14 -18.44
C SER A 120 -17.38 27.67 -18.50
N THR A 121 -17.10 27.14 -19.69
CA THR A 121 -16.79 25.71 -19.88
C THR A 121 -15.34 25.35 -19.52
N THR A 122 -14.39 26.27 -19.67
CA THR A 122 -12.96 25.99 -19.40
C THR A 122 -12.46 26.76 -18.18
N PRO A 123 -11.95 26.10 -17.12
CA PRO A 123 -11.49 26.79 -15.92
C PRO A 123 -10.46 27.85 -16.26
N ILE A 124 -10.58 29.05 -15.67
CA ILE A 124 -9.79 30.24 -16.03
C ILE A 124 -8.29 29.94 -16.12
N ASN A 125 -7.74 29.05 -15.27
CA ASN A 125 -6.31 28.73 -15.23
C ASN A 125 -5.95 27.31 -15.72
N ALA A 126 -6.90 26.54 -16.25
CA ALA A 126 -6.59 25.23 -16.79
C ALA A 126 -5.80 25.34 -18.10
N PRO A 127 -4.84 24.42 -18.35
CA PRO A 127 -4.19 24.30 -19.64
C PRO A 127 -5.24 24.03 -20.72
N ALA A 128 -5.05 24.62 -21.90
CA ALA A 128 -5.91 24.40 -23.05
C ALA A 128 -5.79 22.95 -23.52
N ASP A 129 -6.88 22.20 -23.52
CA ASP A 129 -6.96 20.89 -24.18
C ASP A 129 -7.52 21.08 -25.61
N PRO A 130 -6.68 20.93 -26.67
CA PRO A 130 -7.14 21.09 -28.05
C PRO A 130 -8.24 20.09 -28.42
N ALA A 131 -8.18 18.86 -27.91
CA ALA A 131 -9.15 17.83 -28.25
C ALA A 131 -10.54 18.19 -27.70
N ALA A 132 -10.61 18.61 -26.44
CA ALA A 132 -11.87 19.03 -25.81
C ALA A 132 -12.54 20.17 -26.58
N ILE A 133 -11.78 21.18 -26.99
CA ILE A 133 -12.31 22.34 -27.70
C ILE A 133 -12.74 21.97 -29.12
N HIS A 134 -11.93 21.16 -29.81
CA HIS A 134 -12.30 20.64 -31.12
C HIS A 134 -13.63 19.87 -31.05
N HIS A 135 -13.81 19.02 -30.04
CA HIS A 135 -15.07 18.30 -29.82
C HIS A 135 -16.24 19.22 -29.50
N LEU A 136 -16.04 20.27 -28.69
CA LEU A 136 -17.09 21.26 -28.43
C LEU A 136 -17.53 21.95 -29.73
N LEU A 137 -16.58 22.44 -30.53
CA LEU A 137 -16.87 23.06 -31.83
C LEU A 137 -17.52 22.07 -32.81
N ALA A 138 -17.11 20.80 -32.78
CA ALA A 138 -17.70 19.75 -33.60
C ALA A 138 -19.17 19.50 -33.24
N ARG A 139 -19.46 19.38 -31.94
CA ARG A 139 -20.80 19.18 -31.38
C ARG A 139 -21.72 20.37 -31.66
N ALA A 140 -21.23 21.60 -31.54
CA ALA A 140 -22.02 22.78 -31.88
C ALA A 140 -22.37 22.84 -33.37
N ALA A 141 -21.41 22.55 -34.26
CA ALA A 141 -21.69 22.49 -35.70
C ALA A 141 -22.72 21.40 -36.05
N TRP A 142 -22.64 20.23 -35.41
CA TRP A 142 -23.64 19.18 -35.59
C TRP A 142 -25.03 19.61 -35.12
N ARG A 143 -25.13 20.28 -33.96
CA ARG A 143 -26.40 20.87 -33.48
C ARG A 143 -26.95 21.89 -34.47
N GLN A 144 -26.11 22.71 -35.10
CA GLN A 144 -26.53 23.66 -36.12
C GLN A 144 -27.07 22.96 -37.38
N THR A 145 -26.53 21.79 -37.76
CA THR A 145 -27.07 21.01 -38.89
C THR A 145 -28.43 20.37 -38.59
N LEU A 146 -28.70 20.07 -37.31
CA LEU A 146 -29.97 19.46 -36.87
C LEU A 146 -31.06 20.48 -36.53
N ALA A 147 -30.68 21.72 -36.22
CA ALA A 147 -31.66 22.76 -35.92
C ALA A 147 -32.49 23.03 -37.19
N PRO A 148 -33.82 22.81 -37.15
CA PRO A 148 -34.67 23.16 -38.29
C PRO A 148 -34.52 24.65 -38.58
N GLN A 149 -34.31 24.99 -39.86
CA GLN A 149 -34.07 26.36 -40.29
C GLN A 149 -35.23 27.26 -39.85
N GLY A 150 -35.05 27.98 -38.75
CA GLY A 150 -36.08 28.89 -38.24
C GLY A 150 -36.25 29.00 -36.73
N THR A 151 -35.51 28.28 -35.89
CA THR A 151 -35.53 28.52 -34.43
C THR A 151 -34.41 29.48 -34.00
N PRO A 152 -34.71 30.75 -33.68
CA PRO A 152 -33.72 31.67 -33.14
C PRO A 152 -33.51 31.36 -31.64
N HIS A 153 -32.25 31.15 -31.26
CA HIS A 153 -31.73 31.05 -29.89
C HIS A 153 -32.08 29.80 -29.07
N ALA A 154 -31.27 28.75 -29.28
CA ALA A 154 -31.14 27.57 -28.40
C ALA A 154 -30.12 27.81 -27.26
N ASP A 155 -30.11 29.00 -26.65
CA ASP A 155 -28.98 29.52 -25.87
C ASP A 155 -29.05 29.26 -24.34
N VAL A 156 -30.01 28.45 -23.87
CA VAL A 156 -30.20 28.20 -22.41
C VAL A 156 -30.23 26.70 -22.02
N LEU A 157 -30.14 25.77 -22.97
CA LEU A 157 -30.29 24.32 -22.72
C LEU A 157 -28.97 23.53 -22.71
N ALA A 158 -27.85 24.14 -22.30
CA ALA A 158 -26.55 23.48 -22.39
C ALA A 158 -26.27 22.40 -21.30
N ASP A 159 -27.11 22.27 -20.27
CA ASP A 159 -27.00 21.20 -19.25
C ASP A 159 -28.34 20.66 -18.75
N ASP A 160 -29.42 20.85 -19.52
CA ASP A 160 -30.73 20.31 -19.15
C ASP A 160 -30.70 18.77 -19.22
N ALA A 161 -31.32 18.13 -18.24
CA ALA A 161 -31.57 16.70 -18.24
C ALA A 161 -32.31 16.28 -19.51
N ALA A 162 -33.17 17.15 -20.06
CA ALA A 162 -33.81 16.94 -21.35
C ALA A 162 -32.80 16.81 -22.51
N THR A 163 -31.76 17.63 -22.52
CA THR A 163 -30.71 17.59 -23.56
C THR A 163 -29.81 16.37 -23.41
N ARG A 164 -29.44 16.00 -22.19
CA ARG A 164 -28.70 14.75 -21.93
C ARG A 164 -29.53 13.51 -22.29
N ARG A 165 -30.84 13.56 -22.03
CA ARG A 165 -31.78 12.51 -22.42
C ARG A 165 -31.92 12.42 -23.94
N ALA A 166 -32.08 13.54 -24.63
CA ALA A 166 -32.13 13.59 -26.09
C ALA A 166 -30.83 13.10 -26.74
N GLU A 167 -29.67 13.43 -26.16
CA GLU A 167 -28.37 12.94 -26.65
C GLU A 167 -28.17 11.45 -26.37
N ALA A 168 -28.62 10.94 -25.22
CA ALA A 168 -28.62 9.50 -24.95
C ALA A 168 -29.58 8.77 -25.90
N GLU A 169 -30.78 9.29 -26.12
CA GLU A 169 -31.76 8.75 -27.06
C GLU A 169 -31.23 8.78 -28.50
N ALA A 170 -30.57 9.86 -28.93
CA ALA A 170 -29.92 9.95 -30.23
C ALA A 170 -28.75 8.97 -30.37
N LEU A 171 -27.91 8.82 -29.32
CA LEU A 171 -26.86 7.81 -29.28
C LEU A 171 -27.46 6.41 -29.46
N TYR A 172 -28.46 6.04 -28.67
CA TYR A 172 -29.10 4.73 -28.77
C TYR A 172 -29.80 4.51 -30.12
N ALA A 173 -30.43 5.52 -30.68
CA ALA A 173 -31.05 5.44 -32.01
C ALA A 173 -30.01 5.18 -33.10
N LEU A 174 -28.89 5.90 -33.09
CA LEU A 174 -27.78 5.73 -34.04
C LEU A 174 -27.09 4.37 -33.87
N VAL A 175 -26.87 3.94 -32.63
CA VAL A 175 -26.33 2.62 -32.33
C VAL A 175 -27.28 1.50 -32.81
N ALA A 176 -28.60 1.66 -32.62
CA ALA A 176 -29.60 0.70 -33.10
C ALA A 176 -29.77 0.71 -34.64
N GLU A 177 -29.57 1.86 -35.28
CA GLU A 177 -29.56 1.98 -36.74
C GLU A 177 -28.31 1.34 -37.33
N HIS A 178 -27.12 1.58 -36.74
CA HIS A 178 -25.88 0.89 -37.09
C HIS A 178 -26.03 -0.63 -36.97
N ALA A 179 -26.67 -1.08 -35.88
CA ALA A 179 -26.97 -2.48 -35.64
C ALA A 179 -27.86 -3.11 -36.70
N ARG A 180 -28.95 -2.44 -37.06
CA ARG A 180 -29.88 -2.91 -38.08
C ARG A 180 -29.26 -2.91 -39.48
N ALA A 181 -28.55 -1.84 -39.84
CA ALA A 181 -27.90 -1.73 -41.14
C ALA A 181 -26.83 -2.82 -41.34
N THR A 182 -26.07 -3.12 -40.28
CA THR A 182 -25.01 -4.14 -40.32
C THR A 182 -25.57 -5.56 -40.25
N SER A 183 -26.59 -5.84 -39.44
CA SER A 183 -27.17 -7.19 -39.31
C SER A 183 -27.93 -7.63 -40.57
N LEU A 184 -28.58 -6.69 -41.26
CA LEU A 184 -29.27 -6.98 -42.51
C LEU A 184 -28.30 -7.15 -43.68
N ALA A 185 -27.03 -6.76 -43.55
CA ALA A 185 -25.99 -6.83 -44.59
C ALA A 185 -26.39 -6.23 -45.96
N VAL A 186 -27.44 -5.40 -46.00
CA VAL A 186 -28.14 -4.98 -47.23
C VAL A 186 -27.95 -3.50 -47.54
N ASP A 187 -27.51 -2.68 -46.58
CA ASP A 187 -27.45 -1.21 -46.75
C ASP A 187 -26.16 -0.57 -46.19
N SER A 188 -25.12 -0.46 -47.03
CA SER A 188 -23.87 0.23 -46.68
C SER A 188 -24.05 1.73 -46.42
N THR A 189 -25.13 2.32 -46.95
CA THR A 189 -25.45 3.73 -46.77
C THR A 189 -26.00 4.00 -45.37
N GLY A 190 -26.85 3.11 -44.85
CA GLY A 190 -27.34 3.19 -43.46
C GLY A 190 -26.20 3.09 -42.42
N THR A 191 -25.24 2.19 -42.64
CA THR A 191 -24.07 2.05 -41.77
C THR A 191 -23.24 3.32 -41.74
N ALA A 192 -22.91 3.90 -42.90
CA ALA A 192 -22.08 5.11 -42.99
C ALA A 192 -22.75 6.34 -42.33
N VAL A 193 -24.07 6.47 -42.45
CA VAL A 193 -24.83 7.56 -41.79
C VAL A 193 -24.82 7.39 -40.27
N ALA A 194 -25.03 6.16 -39.78
CA ALA A 194 -24.99 5.87 -38.36
C ALA A 194 -23.58 6.07 -37.77
N GLU A 195 -22.53 5.69 -38.49
CA GLU A 195 -21.13 5.92 -38.09
C GLU A 195 -20.81 7.41 -37.99
N ALA A 196 -21.16 8.20 -39.01
CA ALA A 196 -20.96 9.65 -38.98
C ALA A 196 -21.72 10.32 -37.82
N GLY A 197 -22.93 9.83 -37.50
CA GLY A 197 -23.69 10.29 -36.34
C GLY A 197 -23.02 9.94 -35.01
N LEU A 198 -22.50 8.72 -34.87
CA LEU A 198 -21.76 8.29 -33.67
C LEU A 198 -20.45 9.07 -33.50
N GLU A 199 -19.72 9.33 -34.57
CA GLU A 199 -18.53 10.19 -34.52
C GLU A 199 -18.87 11.62 -34.07
N ALA A 200 -19.99 12.17 -34.53
CA ALA A 200 -20.44 13.50 -34.16
C ALA A 200 -20.83 13.65 -32.68
N LEU A 201 -21.26 12.55 -32.03
CA LEU A 201 -21.52 12.50 -30.58
C LEU A 201 -20.24 12.46 -29.73
N GLY A 202 -19.06 12.38 -30.35
CA GLY A 202 -17.76 12.48 -29.68
C GLY A 202 -17.42 11.22 -28.89
N GLY A 203 -16.87 11.40 -27.68
CA GLY A 203 -16.33 10.32 -26.85
C GLY A 203 -17.25 9.09 -26.70
N PRO A 204 -18.54 9.26 -26.34
CA PRO A 204 -19.49 8.15 -26.21
C PRO A 204 -19.74 7.39 -27.52
N GLY A 205 -19.92 8.09 -28.64
CA GLY A 205 -20.17 7.44 -29.93
C GLY A 205 -18.91 6.76 -30.50
N GLN A 206 -17.72 7.36 -30.34
CA GLN A 206 -16.45 6.68 -30.66
C GLN A 206 -16.17 5.47 -29.78
N GLN A 207 -16.68 5.44 -28.55
CA GLN A 207 -16.58 4.24 -27.71
C GLN A 207 -17.44 3.12 -28.30
N TRP A 208 -18.67 3.42 -28.74
CA TRP A 208 -19.53 2.45 -29.41
C TRP A 208 -18.95 1.95 -30.73
N LEU A 209 -18.38 2.83 -31.57
CA LEU A 209 -17.73 2.42 -32.82
C LEU A 209 -16.57 1.45 -32.56
N ARG A 210 -15.72 1.75 -31.58
CA ARG A 210 -14.63 0.83 -31.17
C ARG A 210 -15.16 -0.49 -30.62
N GLU A 211 -16.32 -0.47 -29.96
CA GLU A 211 -16.97 -1.69 -29.45
C GLU A 211 -17.56 -2.51 -30.60
N PHE A 212 -18.18 -1.87 -31.59
CA PHE A 212 -18.64 -2.51 -32.82
C PHE A 212 -17.50 -3.14 -33.62
N ASP A 213 -16.36 -2.45 -33.76
CA ASP A 213 -15.18 -2.98 -34.45
C ASP A 213 -14.58 -4.19 -33.72
N ARG A 214 -14.55 -4.14 -32.38
CA ARG A 214 -13.87 -5.15 -31.56
C ARG A 214 -14.73 -6.39 -31.33
N ALA A 215 -16.03 -6.19 -31.11
CA ALA A 215 -16.97 -7.23 -30.72
C ALA A 215 -18.39 -6.87 -31.18
N PRO A 216 -18.66 -6.92 -32.50
CA PRO A 216 -19.92 -6.43 -33.08
C PRO A 216 -21.15 -7.12 -32.45
N HIS A 217 -21.08 -8.43 -32.25
CA HIS A 217 -22.12 -9.22 -31.59
C HIS A 217 -22.40 -8.78 -30.13
N GLN A 218 -21.39 -8.32 -29.38
CA GLN A 218 -21.57 -7.83 -28.00
C GLN A 218 -22.21 -6.45 -27.97
N ALA A 219 -21.75 -5.56 -28.84
CA ALA A 219 -22.33 -4.24 -28.99
C ALA A 219 -23.80 -4.33 -29.45
N TYR A 220 -24.12 -5.22 -30.39
CA TYR A 220 -25.52 -5.47 -30.81
C TYR A 220 -26.37 -6.06 -29.69
N ALA A 221 -25.85 -7.02 -28.92
CA ALA A 221 -26.61 -7.62 -27.83
C ALA A 221 -26.87 -6.66 -26.66
N ARG A 222 -25.99 -5.67 -26.41
CA ARG A 222 -26.25 -4.59 -25.42
C ARG A 222 -27.40 -3.67 -25.83
N VAL A 223 -27.64 -3.53 -27.13
CA VAL A 223 -28.61 -2.60 -27.71
C VAL A 223 -29.97 -3.26 -27.88
N LEU A 224 -29.98 -4.56 -28.17
CA LEU A 224 -31.21 -5.32 -28.46
C LEU A 224 -31.97 -5.78 -27.20
N VAL A 225 -31.33 -5.85 -26.02
CA VAL A 225 -31.98 -6.43 -24.82
C VAL A 225 -32.72 -5.39 -23.97
N ALA A 226 -32.10 -4.24 -23.65
CA ALA A 226 -32.74 -3.06 -23.04
C ALA A 226 -31.69 -1.98 -22.70
N PRO A 227 -32.06 -0.69 -22.68
CA PRO A 227 -31.12 0.40 -22.41
C PRO A 227 -30.67 0.49 -20.94
N ASP A 228 -31.47 0.01 -19.98
CA ASP A 228 -31.12 0.04 -18.56
C ASP A 228 -30.72 -1.34 -18.02
N THR A 229 -29.81 -1.35 -17.04
CA THR A 229 -29.24 -2.57 -16.48
C THR A 229 -30.27 -3.40 -15.70
N ALA A 230 -31.29 -2.77 -15.09
CA ALA A 230 -32.29 -3.48 -14.31
C ALA A 230 -33.18 -4.32 -15.23
N THR A 231 -33.65 -3.74 -16.32
CA THR A 231 -34.45 -4.44 -17.32
C THR A 231 -33.66 -5.54 -18.02
N ARG A 232 -32.39 -5.29 -18.39
CA ARG A 232 -31.51 -6.34 -18.95
C ARG A 232 -31.35 -7.53 -17.99
N THR A 233 -31.21 -7.26 -16.69
CA THR A 233 -31.07 -8.31 -15.67
C THR A 233 -32.38 -9.09 -15.50
N ALA A 234 -33.53 -8.40 -15.45
CA ALA A 234 -34.82 -9.04 -15.33
C ALA A 234 -35.14 -9.94 -16.54
N ILE A 235 -34.84 -9.49 -17.76
CA ILE A 235 -34.96 -10.29 -18.98
C ILE A 235 -34.06 -11.53 -18.91
N TYR A 236 -32.81 -11.37 -18.45
CA TYR A 236 -31.89 -12.49 -18.31
C TYR A 236 -32.38 -13.50 -17.26
N ASP A 237 -32.79 -13.05 -16.07
CA ASP A 237 -33.26 -13.90 -14.99
C ASP A 237 -34.50 -14.70 -15.43
N SER A 238 -35.45 -14.04 -16.08
CA SER A 238 -36.62 -14.73 -16.62
C SER A 238 -36.27 -15.66 -17.78
N ALA A 239 -35.30 -15.32 -18.65
CA ALA A 239 -34.79 -16.25 -19.66
C ALA A 239 -34.12 -17.49 -19.03
N GLU A 240 -33.38 -17.35 -17.94
CA GLU A 240 -32.79 -18.49 -17.24
C GLU A 240 -33.84 -19.40 -16.61
N LYS A 241 -34.85 -18.82 -15.95
CA LYS A 241 -35.95 -19.59 -15.37
C LYS A 241 -36.76 -20.30 -16.45
N LEU A 242 -37.05 -19.64 -17.56
CA LEU A 242 -37.74 -20.24 -18.70
C LEU A 242 -36.93 -21.42 -19.25
N ARG A 243 -35.61 -21.30 -19.36
CA ARG A 243 -34.73 -22.41 -19.77
C ARG A 243 -34.73 -23.56 -18.76
N ALA A 244 -34.71 -23.25 -17.46
CA ALA A 244 -34.81 -24.24 -16.40
C ALA A 244 -36.14 -25.00 -16.44
N LEU A 245 -37.25 -24.29 -16.69
CA LEU A 245 -38.58 -24.87 -16.88
C LEU A 245 -38.63 -25.79 -18.10
N ALA A 246 -38.05 -25.37 -19.23
CA ALA A 246 -37.97 -26.18 -20.44
C ALA A 246 -37.17 -27.48 -20.25
N ASN A 247 -36.17 -27.47 -19.37
CA ASN A 247 -35.33 -28.64 -19.06
C ASN A 247 -35.90 -29.54 -17.95
N ALA A 248 -36.95 -29.11 -17.24
CA ALA A 248 -37.50 -29.85 -16.11
C ALA A 248 -38.45 -30.96 -16.60
N SER A 249 -37.94 -32.18 -16.73
CA SER A 249 -38.71 -33.34 -17.23
C SER A 249 -39.82 -33.85 -16.29
N GLU A 250 -39.91 -33.34 -15.06
CA GLU A 250 -40.84 -33.82 -14.02
C GLU A 250 -42.08 -32.92 -13.84
N ILE A 251 -42.18 -31.81 -14.58
CA ILE A 251 -43.29 -30.85 -14.46
C ILE A 251 -44.40 -31.26 -15.44
N SER A 252 -45.66 -31.27 -14.97
CA SER A 252 -46.83 -31.47 -15.82
C SER A 252 -46.93 -30.39 -16.90
N ASP A 253 -47.39 -30.73 -18.11
CA ASP A 253 -47.52 -29.77 -19.21
C ASP A 253 -48.35 -28.53 -18.83
N ASP A 254 -49.41 -28.70 -18.03
CA ASP A 254 -50.25 -27.60 -17.53
C ASP A 254 -49.50 -26.67 -16.55
N ASP A 255 -48.66 -27.26 -15.68
CA ASP A 255 -47.84 -26.50 -14.73
C ASP A 255 -46.71 -25.76 -15.47
N LEU A 256 -46.13 -26.39 -16.50
CA LEU A 256 -45.12 -25.80 -17.36
C LEU A 256 -45.69 -24.60 -18.12
N ALA A 257 -46.88 -24.75 -18.72
CA ALA A 257 -47.56 -23.66 -19.42
C ALA A 257 -47.89 -22.50 -18.48
N THR A 258 -48.38 -22.79 -17.27
CA THR A 258 -48.73 -21.77 -16.27
C THR A 258 -47.50 -20.99 -15.81
N ARG A 259 -46.39 -21.67 -15.53
CA ARG A 259 -45.14 -21.02 -15.11
C ARG A 259 -44.49 -20.23 -16.23
N THR A 260 -44.53 -20.75 -17.46
CA THR A 260 -44.05 -20.05 -18.66
C THR A 260 -44.83 -18.76 -18.88
N ALA A 261 -46.16 -18.80 -18.81
CA ALA A 261 -47.02 -17.62 -18.95
C ALA A 261 -46.75 -16.59 -17.85
N SER A 262 -46.51 -17.04 -16.61
CA SER A 262 -46.16 -16.14 -15.50
C SER A 262 -44.84 -15.40 -15.71
N GLU A 263 -43.81 -16.08 -16.23
CA GLU A 263 -42.51 -15.44 -16.50
C GLU A 263 -42.59 -14.50 -17.70
N LEU A 264 -43.32 -14.86 -18.76
CA LEU A 264 -43.53 -13.96 -19.90
C LEU A 264 -44.33 -12.71 -19.52
N SER A 265 -45.32 -12.85 -18.62
CA SER A 265 -46.04 -11.69 -18.06
C SER A 265 -45.11 -10.77 -17.26
N ALA A 266 -44.19 -11.33 -16.48
CA ALA A 266 -43.22 -10.53 -15.71
C ALA A 266 -42.27 -9.74 -16.62
N ILE A 267 -41.96 -10.25 -17.81
CA ILE A 267 -41.17 -9.53 -18.81
C ILE A 267 -42.01 -8.46 -19.51
N ASP A 268 -43.28 -8.73 -19.82
CA ASP A 268 -44.19 -7.74 -20.43
C ASP A 268 -44.42 -6.53 -19.52
N ASP A 269 -44.49 -6.76 -18.20
CA ASP A 269 -44.58 -5.71 -17.18
C ASP A 269 -43.37 -4.74 -17.17
N LEU A 270 -42.23 -5.12 -17.78
CA LEU A 270 -41.07 -4.24 -17.96
C LEU A 270 -41.27 -3.19 -19.07
N GLY A 271 -42.32 -3.33 -19.88
CA GLY A 271 -42.76 -2.35 -20.89
C GLY A 271 -41.95 -2.37 -22.19
N GLU A 272 -41.97 -1.24 -22.91
CA GLU A 272 -41.30 -1.08 -24.23
C GLU A 272 -39.84 -1.55 -24.29
N PRO A 273 -39.00 -1.38 -23.24
CA PRO A 273 -37.63 -1.90 -23.25
C PRO A 273 -37.51 -3.41 -23.46
N ALA A 274 -38.49 -4.20 -22.99
CA ALA A 274 -38.45 -5.67 -23.07
C ALA A 274 -39.22 -6.23 -24.27
N ARG A 275 -40.04 -5.41 -24.93
CA ARG A 275 -40.83 -5.80 -26.10
C ARG A 275 -39.99 -6.45 -27.23
N PRO A 276 -38.80 -5.95 -27.61
CA PRO A 276 -37.99 -6.59 -28.65
C PRO A 276 -37.59 -8.03 -28.31
N TRP A 277 -37.33 -8.30 -27.03
CA TRP A 277 -37.02 -9.66 -26.58
C TRP A 277 -38.27 -10.54 -26.61
N LEU A 278 -39.43 -10.03 -26.17
CA LEU A 278 -40.69 -10.78 -26.24
C LEU A 278 -41.10 -11.10 -27.68
N GLU A 279 -40.92 -10.15 -28.61
CA GLU A 279 -41.16 -10.38 -30.03
C GLU A 279 -40.22 -11.46 -30.59
N ALA A 280 -38.94 -11.41 -30.25
CA ALA A 280 -37.98 -12.45 -30.63
C ALA A 280 -38.34 -13.81 -30.03
N TRP A 281 -38.75 -13.84 -28.76
CA TRP A 281 -39.19 -15.04 -28.06
C TRP A 281 -40.41 -15.69 -28.72
N HIS A 282 -41.41 -14.89 -29.07
CA HIS A 282 -42.62 -15.37 -29.74
C HIS A 282 -42.34 -15.86 -31.17
N ALA A 283 -41.33 -15.30 -31.84
CA ALA A 283 -40.91 -15.75 -33.15
C ALA A 283 -40.14 -17.08 -33.09
N ASP A 284 -39.14 -17.16 -32.20
CA ASP A 284 -38.29 -18.32 -31.98
C ASP A 284 -37.65 -18.28 -30.59
N HIS A 285 -38.20 -19.07 -29.67
CA HIS A 285 -37.74 -19.12 -28.28
C HIS A 285 -36.30 -19.65 -28.15
N GLU A 286 -35.85 -20.59 -28.98
CA GLU A 286 -34.47 -21.08 -28.95
C GLU A 286 -33.47 -19.98 -29.32
N SER A 287 -33.76 -19.24 -30.39
CA SER A 287 -32.93 -18.10 -30.80
C SER A 287 -32.92 -16.99 -29.75
N ALA A 288 -34.07 -16.66 -29.16
CA ALA A 288 -34.17 -15.67 -28.08
C ALA A 288 -33.37 -16.05 -26.83
N TYR A 289 -33.33 -17.35 -26.48
CA TYR A 289 -32.47 -17.86 -25.41
C TYR A 289 -31.00 -17.67 -25.76
N HIS A 290 -30.57 -18.11 -26.94
CA HIS A 290 -29.17 -18.01 -27.34
C HIS A 290 -28.69 -16.55 -27.36
N HIS A 291 -29.52 -15.63 -27.84
CA HIS A 291 -29.17 -14.22 -27.88
C HIS A 291 -28.99 -13.56 -26.50
N VAL A 292 -29.70 -14.03 -25.47
CA VAL A 292 -29.58 -13.49 -24.11
C VAL A 292 -28.61 -14.27 -23.23
N LEU A 293 -28.66 -15.60 -23.28
CA LEU A 293 -27.89 -16.46 -22.40
C LEU A 293 -26.43 -16.62 -22.85
N ASP A 294 -26.17 -16.61 -24.17
CA ASP A 294 -24.80 -16.62 -24.69
C ASP A 294 -24.18 -15.22 -24.74
N ASN A 295 -24.90 -14.21 -24.23
CA ASN A 295 -24.34 -12.88 -24.06
C ASN A 295 -23.32 -12.88 -22.93
N ARG A 296 -22.07 -13.18 -23.30
CA ARG A 296 -20.90 -13.20 -22.41
C ARG A 296 -20.78 -11.94 -21.55
N HIS A 297 -21.20 -10.78 -22.03
CA HIS A 297 -21.12 -9.53 -21.26
C HIS A 297 -22.14 -9.51 -20.12
N VAL A 298 -23.36 -10.00 -20.34
CA VAL A 298 -24.37 -10.14 -19.28
C VAL A 298 -23.90 -11.16 -18.24
N GLN A 299 -23.33 -12.29 -18.69
CA GLN A 299 -22.69 -13.27 -17.81
C GLN A 299 -21.57 -12.65 -16.96
N GLU A 300 -20.69 -11.85 -17.56
CA GLU A 300 -19.61 -11.16 -16.86
C GLU A 300 -20.14 -10.09 -15.88
N GLU A 301 -21.21 -9.36 -16.22
CA GLU A 301 -21.88 -8.41 -15.32
C GLU A 301 -22.54 -9.12 -14.12
N LEU A 302 -23.23 -10.23 -14.35
CA LEU A 302 -23.84 -11.06 -13.31
C LEU A 302 -22.80 -11.69 -12.40
N THR A 303 -21.71 -12.22 -12.98
CA THR A 303 -20.59 -12.78 -12.22
C THR A 303 -19.97 -11.71 -11.33
N LYS A 304 -19.70 -10.51 -11.87
CA LYS A 304 -19.19 -9.38 -11.08
C LYS A 304 -20.15 -8.96 -9.97
N ARG A 305 -21.46 -9.01 -10.21
CA ARG A 305 -22.46 -8.68 -9.20
C ARG A 305 -22.50 -9.73 -8.09
N ALA A 306 -22.50 -11.01 -8.45
CA ALA A 306 -22.40 -12.11 -7.51
C ALA A 306 -21.12 -12.00 -6.67
N GLU A 307 -19.99 -11.69 -7.29
CA GLU A 307 -18.72 -11.41 -6.60
C GLU A 307 -18.81 -10.21 -5.65
N MET A 308 -19.47 -9.12 -6.06
CA MET A 308 -19.68 -7.93 -5.22
C MET A 308 -20.60 -8.20 -4.04
N GLU A 309 -21.72 -8.91 -4.25
CA GLU A 309 -22.67 -9.29 -3.21
C GLU A 309 -22.02 -10.27 -2.23
N PHE A 310 -21.30 -11.27 -2.74
CA PHE A 310 -20.51 -12.19 -1.94
C PHE A 310 -19.42 -11.46 -1.13
N SER A 311 -18.72 -10.50 -1.74
CA SER A 311 -17.73 -9.65 -1.04
C SER A 311 -18.37 -8.73 -0.01
N ALA A 312 -19.62 -8.29 -0.21
CA ALA A 312 -20.35 -7.49 0.76
C ALA A 312 -20.77 -8.36 1.96
N GLN A 313 -21.32 -9.54 1.70
CA GLN A 313 -21.68 -10.51 2.73
C GLN A 313 -20.46 -10.95 3.55
N SER A 314 -19.33 -11.23 2.89
CA SER A 314 -18.06 -11.55 3.54
C SER A 314 -17.59 -10.42 4.47
N ARG A 315 -17.67 -9.15 4.03
CA ARG A 315 -17.31 -7.99 4.87
C ARG A 315 -18.23 -7.81 6.06
N THR A 316 -19.53 -8.06 5.91
CA THR A 316 -20.49 -8.04 7.02
C THR A 316 -20.16 -9.12 8.04
N ALA A 317 -19.93 -10.36 7.59
CA ALA A 317 -19.51 -11.46 8.45
C ALA A 317 -18.18 -11.17 9.17
N GLU A 318 -17.19 -10.62 8.47
CA GLU A 318 -15.94 -10.20 9.10
C GLU A 318 -16.14 -9.11 10.15
N ALA A 319 -17.02 -8.14 9.90
CA ALA A 319 -17.34 -7.09 10.85
C ALA A 319 -18.00 -7.65 12.11
N GLU A 320 -18.90 -8.62 11.97
CA GLU A 320 -19.53 -9.33 13.08
C GLU A 320 -18.54 -10.13 13.90
N LEU A 321 -17.55 -10.77 13.27
CA LEU A 321 -16.53 -11.58 13.93
C LEU A 321 -15.42 -10.75 14.60
N ARG A 322 -15.20 -9.50 14.19
CA ARG A 322 -14.19 -8.63 14.80
C ARG A 322 -14.52 -8.35 16.26
N GLY A 323 -13.58 -8.72 17.13
CA GLY A 323 -13.72 -8.54 18.58
C GLY A 323 -14.47 -9.67 19.28
N ARG A 324 -15.05 -10.65 18.54
CA ARG A 324 -15.68 -11.85 19.12
C ARG A 324 -14.66 -12.94 19.53
N THR A 325 -13.52 -12.53 20.09
CA THR A 325 -12.52 -13.45 20.66
C THR A 325 -11.91 -12.87 21.94
N GLY A 326 -11.25 -13.72 22.75
CA GLY A 326 -10.54 -13.28 23.95
C GLY A 326 -11.48 -12.81 25.06
N LYS A 327 -11.47 -11.50 25.38
CA LYS A 327 -12.26 -10.94 26.50
C LYS A 327 -13.77 -11.07 26.26
N TRP A 328 -14.23 -10.87 25.03
CA TRP A 328 -15.64 -11.05 24.68
C TRP A 328 -16.11 -12.47 25.01
N PHE A 329 -15.32 -13.50 24.68
CA PHE A 329 -15.68 -14.89 24.93
C PHE A 329 -15.94 -15.17 26.41
N ALA A 330 -15.25 -14.48 27.33
CA ALA A 330 -15.44 -14.65 28.76
C ALA A 330 -16.80 -14.13 29.26
N THR A 331 -17.32 -13.07 28.63
CA THR A 331 -18.57 -12.40 29.02
C THR A 331 -19.76 -12.75 28.14
N ALA A 332 -19.53 -13.26 26.93
CA ALA A 332 -20.56 -13.59 25.96
C ALA A 332 -21.46 -14.73 26.44
N GLU A 333 -22.74 -14.63 26.09
CA GLU A 333 -23.70 -15.70 26.31
C GLU A 333 -23.44 -16.87 25.34
N ARG A 334 -23.93 -18.06 25.69
CA ARG A 334 -23.71 -19.26 24.87
C ARG A 334 -24.26 -19.14 23.46
N VAL A 335 -25.43 -18.50 23.33
CA VAL A 335 -26.08 -18.29 22.03
C VAL A 335 -25.22 -17.38 21.15
N GLU A 336 -24.63 -16.33 21.72
CA GLU A 336 -23.72 -15.42 21.01
C GLU A 336 -22.43 -16.12 20.57
N ILE A 337 -21.90 -17.02 21.41
CA ILE A 337 -20.72 -17.85 21.09
C ILE A 337 -21.01 -18.79 19.91
N LEU A 338 -22.18 -19.43 19.90
CA LEU A 338 -22.59 -20.34 18.83
C LEU A 338 -22.87 -19.61 17.51
N ASP A 339 -23.54 -18.47 17.57
CA ASP A 339 -23.79 -17.60 16.40
C ASP A 339 -22.48 -17.11 15.76
N ALA A 340 -21.54 -16.66 16.59
CA ALA A 340 -20.20 -16.30 16.13
C ALA A 340 -19.42 -17.49 15.55
N TRP A 341 -19.56 -18.67 16.15
CA TRP A 341 -18.90 -19.88 15.67
C TRP A 341 -19.47 -20.34 14.32
N ASP A 342 -20.80 -20.32 14.14
CA ASP A 342 -21.44 -20.72 12.88
C ASP A 342 -21.18 -19.73 11.75
N THR A 343 -21.18 -18.43 12.07
CA THR A 343 -20.75 -17.38 11.12
C THR A 343 -19.29 -17.58 10.71
N ALA A 344 -18.40 -17.85 11.67
CA ALA A 344 -16.99 -18.12 11.38
C ALA A 344 -16.78 -19.42 10.58
N ARG A 345 -17.60 -20.45 10.83
CA ARG A 345 -17.60 -21.73 10.11
C ARG A 345 -18.03 -21.54 8.65
N THR A 346 -19.15 -20.85 8.43
CA THR A 346 -19.74 -20.58 7.10
C THR A 346 -18.76 -19.83 6.21
N TRP A 347 -18.02 -18.87 6.78
CA TRP A 347 -17.10 -18.00 6.04
C TRP A 347 -15.64 -18.48 6.07
N ARG A 348 -15.34 -19.64 6.66
CA ARG A 348 -13.97 -20.13 6.90
C ARG A 348 -13.14 -20.23 5.62
N GLU A 349 -13.73 -20.73 4.54
CA GLU A 349 -13.01 -20.93 3.27
C GLU A 349 -12.78 -19.62 2.50
N HIS A 350 -13.53 -18.57 2.84
CA HIS A 350 -13.61 -17.34 2.06
C HIS A 350 -13.03 -16.12 2.79
N SER A 351 -12.85 -16.20 4.11
CA SER A 351 -12.22 -15.15 4.92
C SER A 351 -11.14 -15.71 5.84
N PRO A 352 -9.88 -15.22 5.75
CA PRO A 352 -8.81 -15.64 6.65
C PRO A 352 -9.08 -15.21 8.11
N LEU A 353 -9.83 -14.12 8.31
CA LEU A 353 -10.29 -13.71 9.62
C LEU A 353 -11.30 -14.73 10.18
N ALA A 354 -12.30 -15.11 9.38
CA ALA A 354 -13.28 -16.12 9.79
C ALA A 354 -12.61 -17.44 10.15
N ALA A 355 -11.63 -17.90 9.37
CA ALA A 355 -10.84 -19.09 9.69
C ALA A 355 -10.11 -18.97 11.04
N THR A 356 -9.45 -17.84 11.29
CA THR A 356 -8.74 -17.60 12.55
C THR A 356 -9.69 -17.53 13.74
N VAL A 357 -10.84 -16.87 13.59
CA VAL A 357 -11.86 -16.77 14.64
C VAL A 357 -12.50 -18.13 14.89
N HIS A 358 -12.80 -18.91 13.86
CA HIS A 358 -13.31 -20.28 13.98
C HIS A 358 -12.38 -21.16 14.81
N ASP A 359 -11.11 -21.26 14.44
CA ASP A 359 -10.13 -22.12 15.13
C ASP A 359 -9.95 -21.69 16.60
N ARG A 360 -9.97 -20.38 16.85
CA ARG A 360 -9.88 -19.82 18.21
C ARG A 360 -11.14 -20.11 19.02
N LEU A 361 -12.33 -19.93 18.46
CA LEU A 361 -13.59 -20.23 19.14
C LEU A 361 -13.69 -21.72 19.44
N THR A 362 -13.33 -22.59 18.50
CA THR A 362 -13.30 -24.05 18.71
C THR A 362 -12.36 -24.43 19.86
N THR A 363 -11.16 -23.83 19.92
CA THR A 363 -10.22 -24.06 21.03
C THR A 363 -10.78 -23.55 22.36
N GLN A 364 -11.35 -22.35 22.39
CA GLN A 364 -11.90 -21.75 23.62
C GLN A 364 -13.15 -22.50 24.10
N ILE A 365 -13.96 -23.06 23.19
CA ILE A 365 -15.10 -23.91 23.50
C ILE A 365 -14.63 -25.22 24.12
N LEU A 366 -13.60 -25.85 23.54
CA LEU A 366 -12.98 -27.04 24.10
C LEU A 366 -12.41 -26.78 25.50
N GLU A 367 -11.69 -25.69 25.71
CA GLU A 367 -11.11 -25.34 27.02
C GLU A 367 -12.18 -25.04 28.08
N ARG A 368 -13.23 -24.28 27.72
CA ARG A 368 -14.24 -23.82 28.68
C ARG A 368 -15.30 -24.88 28.99
N PHE A 369 -15.69 -25.66 27.99
CA PHE A 369 -16.82 -26.60 28.08
C PHE A 369 -16.39 -28.07 27.94
N GLY A 370 -15.15 -28.36 27.51
CA GLY A 370 -14.71 -29.73 27.25
C GLY A 370 -15.44 -30.38 26.07
N VAL A 371 -15.89 -29.56 25.10
CA VAL A 371 -16.58 -30.00 23.89
C VAL A 371 -15.68 -29.74 22.70
N ASP A 372 -15.30 -30.79 21.99
CA ASP A 372 -14.53 -30.67 20.74
C ASP A 372 -15.48 -30.51 19.56
N LEU A 373 -15.57 -29.29 19.01
CA LEU A 373 -16.36 -29.01 17.80
C LEU A 373 -15.53 -29.19 16.51
N SER A 374 -14.28 -29.64 16.60
CA SER A 374 -13.41 -29.85 15.42
C SER A 374 -13.60 -31.21 14.74
N ALA A 375 -14.22 -32.17 15.44
CA ALA A 375 -14.20 -33.58 15.08
C ALA A 375 -15.23 -34.01 14.01
N ASP A 376 -16.19 -33.16 13.62
CA ASP A 376 -17.23 -33.55 12.66
C ASP A 376 -17.61 -32.43 11.69
N SER A 377 -17.34 -32.62 10.40
CA SER A 377 -17.68 -31.65 9.35
C SER A 377 -19.17 -31.58 9.03
N ALA A 378 -19.99 -32.50 9.57
CA ALA A 378 -21.43 -32.61 9.33
C ALA A 378 -22.29 -32.20 10.54
N MET A 379 -21.70 -31.61 11.58
CA MET A 379 -22.46 -31.20 12.77
C MET A 379 -23.32 -29.97 12.47
N ASP A 380 -24.64 -30.10 12.61
CA ASP A 380 -25.56 -28.98 12.51
C ASP A 380 -25.52 -28.10 13.78
N LEU A 381 -26.04 -26.88 13.66
CA LEU A 381 -26.04 -25.90 14.75
C LEU A 381 -26.85 -26.36 15.97
N ALA A 382 -27.89 -27.17 15.76
CA ALA A 382 -28.75 -27.68 16.82
C ALA A 382 -28.02 -28.73 17.68
N GLN A 383 -27.23 -29.59 17.04
CA GLN A 383 -26.39 -30.59 17.71
C GLN A 383 -25.27 -29.94 18.51
N ALA A 384 -24.57 -28.95 17.94
CA ALA A 384 -23.55 -28.18 18.65
C ALA A 384 -24.12 -27.49 19.90
N ARG A 385 -25.34 -26.94 19.79
CA ARG A 385 -26.07 -26.35 20.91
C ARG A 385 -26.37 -27.35 22.02
N GLY A 386 -26.88 -28.54 21.67
CA GLY A 386 -27.17 -29.59 22.64
C GLY A 386 -25.92 -30.06 23.41
N MET A 387 -24.79 -30.18 22.74
CA MET A 387 -23.52 -30.57 23.37
C MET A 387 -23.02 -29.52 24.37
N LEU A 388 -23.11 -28.23 24.04
CA LEU A 388 -22.72 -27.15 24.94
C LEU A 388 -23.65 -27.02 26.14
N ASP A 389 -24.95 -27.25 25.96
CA ASP A 389 -25.93 -27.27 27.04
C ASP A 389 -25.63 -28.36 28.06
N HIS A 390 -25.35 -29.57 27.58
CA HIS A 390 -24.96 -30.68 28.43
C HIS A 390 -23.62 -30.43 29.16
N ALA A 391 -22.63 -29.89 28.45
CA ALA A 391 -21.31 -29.59 29.02
C ALA A 391 -21.34 -28.54 30.12
N ALA A 392 -22.10 -27.47 29.93
CA ALA A 392 -22.20 -26.42 30.94
C ALA A 392 -22.90 -26.89 32.21
N TRP A 393 -23.88 -27.78 32.09
CA TRP A 393 -24.51 -28.42 33.25
C TRP A 393 -23.47 -29.22 34.07
N ARG A 394 -22.58 -29.97 33.40
CA ARG A 394 -21.49 -30.70 34.07
C ARG A 394 -20.52 -29.76 34.80
N VAL A 395 -20.13 -28.63 34.18
CA VAL A 395 -19.26 -27.64 34.82
C VAL A 395 -19.91 -26.98 36.03
N ALA A 396 -21.22 -26.69 35.96
CA ALA A 396 -21.97 -26.13 37.08
C ALA A 396 -22.05 -27.12 38.26
N ALA A 397 -22.31 -28.41 37.98
CA ALA A 397 -22.31 -29.46 38.99
C ALA A 397 -20.94 -29.61 39.69
N ALA A 398 -19.86 -29.65 38.91
CA ALA A 398 -18.49 -29.78 39.45
C ALA A 398 -18.08 -28.58 40.35
N LYS A 399 -18.53 -27.36 40.03
CA LYS A 399 -18.29 -26.20 40.88
C LYS A 399 -19.00 -26.30 42.24
N MET A 400 -20.21 -26.85 42.28
CA MET A 400 -20.94 -27.06 43.54
C MET A 400 -20.25 -28.10 44.43
N ASP A 401 -19.61 -29.11 43.84
CA ASP A 401 -18.86 -30.13 44.59
C ASP A 401 -17.49 -29.63 45.07
N SER A 402 -16.82 -28.76 44.32
CA SER A 402 -15.49 -28.22 44.68
C SER A 402 -15.45 -27.43 45.99
N ILE A 403 -16.58 -26.87 46.43
CA ILE A 403 -16.70 -26.12 47.70
C ILE A 403 -16.57 -27.07 48.91
N ARG A 404 -16.69 -28.39 48.74
CA ARG A 404 -16.63 -29.38 49.83
C ARG A 404 -15.26 -30.06 50.04
N ALA A 405 -14.26 -29.87 49.17
CA ALA A 405 -13.07 -30.75 49.13
C ALA A 405 -11.68 -30.06 49.31
N SER A 406 -11.59 -29.00 50.13
CA SER A 406 -10.35 -28.21 50.29
C SER A 406 -9.11 -28.94 50.91
N PRO A 407 -9.21 -29.91 51.84
CA PRO A 407 -8.00 -30.47 52.48
C PRO A 407 -7.24 -31.51 51.65
N ALA A 408 -7.92 -32.27 50.78
CA ALA A 408 -7.30 -33.35 49.99
C ALA A 408 -6.30 -32.86 48.93
N LYS A 409 -6.46 -31.60 48.48
CA LYS A 409 -5.62 -30.99 47.44
C LYS A 409 -4.19 -30.69 47.93
N THR A 410 -4.06 -30.33 49.21
CA THR A 410 -2.76 -30.02 49.84
C THR A 410 -1.86 -31.25 49.93
N GLU A 411 -2.43 -32.42 50.26
CA GLU A 411 -1.68 -33.69 50.33
C GLU A 411 -1.22 -34.16 48.94
N THR A 412 -2.02 -33.91 47.90
CA THR A 412 -1.64 -34.29 46.53
C THR A 412 -0.49 -33.43 45.99
N GLU A 413 -0.47 -32.14 46.35
CA GLU A 413 0.60 -31.21 45.95
C GLU A 413 1.92 -31.50 46.67
N GLU A 414 1.91 -31.93 47.94
CA GLU A 414 3.12 -32.37 48.65
C GLU A 414 3.68 -33.68 48.08
N HIS A 415 2.82 -34.65 47.77
CA HIS A 415 3.26 -35.90 47.16
C HIS A 415 3.94 -35.69 45.80
N GLN A 416 3.35 -34.85 44.95
CA GLN A 416 3.92 -34.51 43.63
C GLN A 416 5.26 -33.77 43.71
N ARG A 417 5.50 -33.00 44.79
CA ARG A 417 6.79 -32.35 45.04
C ARG A 417 7.86 -33.37 45.43
N LEU A 418 7.53 -34.30 46.33
CA LEU A 418 8.45 -35.37 46.75
C LEU A 418 8.81 -36.30 45.59
N GLU A 419 7.86 -36.66 44.74
CA GLU A 419 8.11 -37.46 43.53
C GLU A 419 9.03 -36.74 42.53
N HIS A 420 8.83 -35.43 42.33
CA HIS A 420 9.72 -34.65 41.48
C HIS A 420 11.13 -34.57 42.07
N ASP A 421 11.29 -34.24 43.35
CA ASP A 421 12.61 -34.16 43.98
C ASP A 421 13.36 -35.50 43.93
N HIS A 422 12.64 -36.63 44.04
CA HIS A 422 13.22 -37.95 43.85
C HIS A 422 13.69 -38.18 42.39
N LEU A 423 12.86 -37.82 41.40
CA LEU A 423 13.23 -37.87 39.99
C LEU A 423 14.50 -37.04 39.69
N TYR A 424 14.59 -35.84 40.26
CA TYR A 424 15.76 -34.97 40.11
C TYR A 424 17.06 -35.62 40.61
N LYS A 425 16.99 -36.26 41.79
CA LYS A 425 18.13 -36.94 42.38
C LYS A 425 18.61 -38.09 41.47
N LEU A 426 17.69 -38.95 41.03
CA LEU A 426 18.04 -40.10 40.19
C LEU A 426 18.60 -39.69 38.82
N VAL A 427 18.05 -38.63 38.22
CA VAL A 427 18.57 -38.08 36.96
C VAL A 427 19.97 -37.49 37.14
N ALA A 428 20.25 -36.83 38.28
CA ALA A 428 21.57 -36.32 38.60
C ALA A 428 22.60 -37.44 38.80
N ASP A 429 22.23 -38.49 39.52
CA ASP A 429 23.06 -39.68 39.77
C ASP A 429 23.36 -40.41 38.44
N HIS A 430 22.34 -40.60 37.59
CA HIS A 430 22.49 -41.16 36.24
C HIS A 430 23.44 -40.33 35.37
N SER A 431 23.32 -39.00 35.38
CA SER A 431 24.21 -38.09 34.63
C SER A 431 25.67 -38.18 35.08
N THR A 432 25.88 -38.32 36.39
CA THR A 432 27.21 -38.39 37.00
C THR A 432 27.88 -39.72 36.64
N ALA A 433 27.14 -40.83 36.75
CA ALA A 433 27.61 -42.15 36.36
C ALA A 433 27.94 -42.23 34.87
N THR A 434 27.09 -41.67 34.01
CA THR A 434 27.29 -41.61 32.55
C THR A 434 28.52 -40.77 32.19
N SER A 435 28.68 -39.59 32.80
CA SER A 435 29.84 -38.73 32.56
C SER A 435 31.16 -39.40 33.00
N ALA A 436 31.16 -40.08 34.15
CA ALA A 436 32.32 -40.82 34.65
C ALA A 436 32.67 -42.05 33.80
N TYR A 437 31.67 -42.65 33.13
CA TYR A 437 31.87 -43.72 32.17
C TYR A 437 32.49 -43.20 30.86
N LEU A 438 31.94 -42.12 30.30
CA LEU A 438 32.42 -41.52 29.04
C LEU A 438 33.82 -40.91 29.17
N ALA A 439 34.14 -40.24 30.28
CA ALA A 439 35.46 -39.66 30.51
C ALA A 439 36.61 -40.69 30.58
N HIS A 440 36.31 -41.98 30.74
CA HIS A 440 37.30 -43.06 30.65
C HIS A 440 37.40 -43.71 29.26
N GLY A 441 36.38 -43.55 28.40
CA GLY A 441 36.33 -44.19 27.09
C GLY A 441 37.27 -43.58 26.05
N ASP A 442 37.68 -42.31 26.21
CA ASP A 442 38.50 -41.59 25.23
C ASP A 442 40.02 -41.80 25.37
N ASN A 443 40.49 -42.55 26.38
CA ASN A 443 41.88 -42.97 26.45
C ASN A 443 42.08 -44.27 25.65
N ARG A 444 42.56 -44.09 24.42
CA ARG A 444 42.93 -45.10 23.44
C ARG A 444 43.69 -46.30 24.03
N TYR A 445 43.23 -47.50 23.66
CA TYR A 445 43.99 -48.73 23.38
C TYR A 445 45.40 -48.82 24.02
N GLU A 446 45.53 -49.39 25.22
CA GLU A 446 46.72 -50.21 25.57
C GLU A 446 46.65 -51.01 26.89
N SER A 447 45.62 -50.87 27.75
CA SER A 447 45.52 -51.74 28.93
C SER A 447 44.67 -53.00 28.65
N ALA A 448 45.31 -54.15 28.52
CA ALA A 448 44.69 -55.47 28.24
C ALA A 448 43.83 -56.07 29.39
N SER A 449 43.17 -55.24 30.20
CA SER A 449 42.15 -55.68 31.15
C SER A 449 41.22 -54.52 31.48
N PRO A 450 39.93 -54.55 31.08
CA PRO A 450 38.91 -53.67 31.66
C PRO A 450 38.70 -54.10 33.12
N GLY A 451 39.60 -53.64 33.99
CA GLY A 451 39.67 -54.04 35.39
C GLY A 451 38.59 -53.32 36.19
N ARG A 452 37.59 -54.07 36.68
CA ARG A 452 36.66 -53.78 37.79
C ARG A 452 35.87 -52.45 37.78
N ASP A 453 36.53 -51.32 37.60
CA ASP A 453 35.99 -49.97 37.69
C ASP A 453 35.01 -49.65 36.57
N GLN A 454 35.27 -50.12 35.34
CA GLN A 454 34.34 -49.93 34.22
C GLN A 454 33.04 -50.73 34.44
N ARG A 455 33.12 -51.93 35.04
CA ARG A 455 31.94 -52.71 35.43
C ARG A 455 31.17 -52.03 36.55
N GLN A 456 31.87 -51.48 37.54
CA GLN A 456 31.23 -50.77 38.65
C GLN A 456 30.48 -49.51 38.18
N ARG A 457 31.02 -48.79 37.19
CA ARG A 457 30.34 -47.61 36.60
C ARG A 457 29.14 -47.99 35.73
N ALA A 458 29.25 -49.07 34.95
CA ALA A 458 28.11 -49.59 34.19
C ALA A 458 26.97 -50.08 35.11
N LEU A 459 27.32 -50.70 36.25
CA LEU A 459 26.35 -51.08 37.28
C LEU A 459 25.66 -49.86 37.88
N ALA A 460 26.41 -48.79 38.21
CA ALA A 460 25.82 -47.56 38.74
C ALA A 460 24.83 -46.88 37.77
N ILE A 461 25.07 -46.95 36.46
CA ILE A 461 24.11 -46.47 35.44
C ILE A 461 22.86 -47.35 35.45
N SER A 462 23.04 -48.68 35.42
CA SER A 462 21.93 -49.64 35.44
C SER A 462 21.05 -49.54 36.70
N ASP A 463 21.66 -49.30 37.86
CA ASP A 463 20.95 -49.16 39.13
C ASP A 463 20.09 -47.88 39.13
N ALA A 464 20.65 -46.75 38.66
CA ALA A 464 19.91 -45.50 38.53
C ALA A 464 18.75 -45.62 37.51
N GLU A 465 18.93 -46.33 36.40
CA GLU A 465 17.84 -46.61 35.45
C GLU A 465 16.74 -47.50 36.05
N ALA A 466 17.10 -48.48 36.88
CA ALA A 466 16.12 -49.33 37.57
C ALA A 466 15.26 -48.51 38.53
N GLU A 467 15.88 -47.68 39.36
CA GLU A 467 15.16 -46.79 40.28
C GLU A 467 14.28 -45.76 39.53
N LEU A 468 14.70 -45.29 38.36
CA LEU A 468 13.88 -44.44 37.49
C LEU A 468 12.66 -45.19 36.92
N ARG A 469 12.76 -46.49 36.63
CA ARG A 469 11.59 -47.28 36.20
C ARG A 469 10.58 -47.45 37.33
N ASP A 470 11.06 -47.55 38.58
CA ASP A 470 10.24 -47.72 39.78
C ASP A 470 9.51 -46.44 40.21
N LEU A 471 9.97 -45.26 39.77
CA LEU A 471 9.23 -43.98 39.89
C LEU A 471 7.96 -43.90 39.01
N GLY A 472 7.62 -44.97 38.30
CA GLY A 472 6.39 -45.07 37.53
C GLY A 472 6.38 -44.20 36.27
N PRO A 473 5.24 -43.58 35.88
CA PRO A 473 5.10 -42.93 34.58
C PRO A 473 6.08 -41.78 34.34
N LEU A 474 6.49 -41.05 35.39
CA LEU A 474 7.42 -39.93 35.27
C LEU A 474 8.84 -40.38 34.92
N GLY A 475 9.37 -41.36 35.64
CA GLY A 475 10.70 -41.90 35.36
C GLY A 475 10.76 -42.71 34.06
N GLN A 476 9.71 -43.46 33.72
CA GLN A 476 9.61 -44.13 32.41
C GLN A 476 9.52 -43.15 31.23
N ARG A 477 8.81 -42.03 31.41
CA ARG A 477 8.77 -40.96 30.40
C ARG A 477 10.15 -40.32 30.23
N TRP A 478 10.86 -40.09 31.33
CA TRP A 478 12.22 -39.56 31.28
C TRP A 478 13.19 -40.52 30.57
N LEU A 479 13.17 -41.82 30.90
CA LEU A 479 14.00 -42.83 30.24
C LEU A 479 13.70 -42.91 28.73
N ARG A 480 12.43 -42.85 28.34
CA ARG A 480 12.04 -42.81 26.92
C ARG A 480 12.56 -41.56 26.20
N ASP A 481 12.45 -40.40 26.86
CA ASP A 481 13.01 -39.15 26.34
C ASP A 481 14.55 -39.25 26.26
N PHE A 482 15.19 -39.90 27.23
CA PHE A 482 16.64 -40.10 27.29
C PHE A 482 17.15 -41.03 26.18
N ASP A 483 16.47 -42.15 25.93
CA ASP A 483 16.79 -43.06 24.83
C ASP A 483 16.67 -42.38 23.45
N THR A 484 15.73 -41.43 23.34
CA THR A 484 15.49 -40.68 22.10
C THR A 484 16.48 -39.53 21.93
N ASP A 485 16.73 -38.78 23.00
CA ASP A 485 17.61 -37.61 23.04
C ASP A 485 18.11 -37.35 24.49
N PRO A 486 19.29 -37.88 24.84
CA PRO A 486 19.86 -37.77 26.19
C PRO A 486 20.00 -36.32 26.66
N HIS A 487 20.37 -35.42 25.76
CA HIS A 487 20.61 -34.02 26.07
C HIS A 487 19.29 -33.30 26.42
N ARG A 488 18.23 -33.57 25.66
CA ARG A 488 16.90 -33.02 25.92
C ARG A 488 16.29 -33.52 27.23
N ALA A 489 16.49 -34.80 27.54
CA ALA A 489 16.01 -35.40 28.78
C ALA A 489 16.69 -34.78 30.02
N TYR A 490 18.02 -34.56 29.95
CA TYR A 490 18.74 -33.85 31.02
C TYR A 490 18.35 -32.38 31.14
N ALA A 491 18.20 -31.66 30.02
CA ALA A 491 17.85 -30.23 30.03
C ALA A 491 16.44 -29.97 30.62
N ARG A 492 15.48 -30.88 30.37
CA ARG A 492 14.11 -30.81 30.91
C ARG A 492 14.07 -30.91 32.43
N VAL A 493 14.88 -31.80 32.99
CA VAL A 493 14.93 -32.00 34.43
C VAL A 493 15.83 -30.93 35.03
N LEU A 494 17.12 -30.91 34.71
CA LEU A 494 18.12 -30.15 35.49
C LEU A 494 18.06 -28.62 35.37
N VAL A 495 17.52 -28.06 34.27
CA VAL A 495 17.67 -26.61 34.00
C VAL A 495 16.40 -25.81 34.30
N ALA A 496 15.21 -26.37 34.08
CA ALA A 496 13.89 -25.91 34.55
C ALA A 496 12.78 -26.63 33.75
N PRO A 497 11.60 -26.88 34.36
CA PRO A 497 10.49 -27.57 33.69
C PRO A 497 9.79 -26.71 32.62
N ASN A 498 9.92 -25.38 32.66
CA ASN A 498 9.28 -24.47 31.70
C ASN A 498 10.31 -23.67 30.86
N SER A 499 9.95 -23.36 29.63
CA SER A 499 10.81 -22.69 28.65
C SER A 499 11.07 -21.20 28.95
N ALA A 500 10.28 -20.56 29.81
CA ALA A 500 10.48 -19.17 30.19
C ALA A 500 11.60 -19.02 31.22
N THR A 501 11.58 -19.83 32.28
CA THR A 501 12.59 -19.88 33.33
C THR A 501 13.93 -20.34 32.77
N ARG A 502 13.95 -21.30 31.84
CA ARG A 502 15.19 -21.73 31.15
C ARG A 502 15.85 -20.60 30.36
N ARG A 503 15.05 -19.78 29.65
CA ARG A 503 15.56 -18.61 28.90
C ARG A 503 16.08 -17.51 29.82
N GLN A 504 15.38 -17.26 30.92
CA GLN A 504 15.84 -16.31 31.95
C GLN A 504 17.15 -16.77 32.58
N LEU A 505 17.27 -18.05 32.90
CA LEU A 505 18.50 -18.63 33.44
C LEU A 505 19.66 -18.55 32.43
N HIS A 506 19.43 -18.93 31.16
CA HIS A 506 20.46 -18.80 30.12
C HIS A 506 20.92 -17.35 29.93
N ALA A 507 19.99 -16.39 29.91
CA ALA A 507 20.33 -14.97 29.78
C ALA A 507 21.16 -14.47 30.97
N ALA A 508 20.79 -14.87 32.19
CA ALA A 508 21.53 -14.50 33.40
C ALA A 508 22.92 -15.16 33.46
N VAL A 509 23.04 -16.42 33.04
CA VAL A 509 24.33 -17.15 32.97
C VAL A 509 25.24 -16.55 31.90
N GLN A 510 24.71 -16.12 30.75
CA GLN A 510 25.49 -15.42 29.73
C GLN A 510 26.02 -14.08 30.25
N GLN A 511 25.20 -13.31 30.98
CA GLN A 511 25.65 -12.06 31.61
C GLN A 511 26.78 -12.29 32.62
N LEU A 512 26.71 -13.38 33.39
CA LEU A 512 27.77 -13.76 34.32
C LEU A 512 29.06 -14.13 33.57
N HIS A 513 28.96 -14.93 32.50
CA HIS A 513 30.12 -15.28 31.66
C HIS A 513 30.78 -14.04 31.05
N ASP A 514 29.99 -13.13 30.48
CA ASP A 514 30.47 -11.90 29.86
C ASP A 514 31.16 -10.96 30.87
N SER A 515 30.78 -11.04 32.15
CA SER A 515 31.42 -10.28 33.24
C SER A 515 32.83 -10.80 33.60
N GLU A 516 33.14 -12.07 33.32
CA GLU A 516 34.42 -12.71 33.67
C GLU A 516 35.49 -12.63 32.57
N ILE A 517 35.12 -12.34 31.32
CA ILE A 517 36.06 -12.19 30.21
C ILE A 517 36.91 -10.93 30.43
N VAL A 518 38.23 -11.03 30.54
CA VAL A 518 39.11 -9.84 30.69
C VAL A 518 39.52 -9.29 29.31
N GLY A 519 39.14 -8.04 28.99
CA GLY A 519 39.53 -7.38 27.73
C GLY A 519 38.68 -6.15 27.39
N PRO A 520 39.11 -5.28 26.45
CA PRO A 520 38.35 -4.08 26.08
C PRO A 520 37.10 -4.45 25.27
N THR A 521 35.91 -4.29 25.85
CA THR A 521 34.63 -4.44 25.14
C THR A 521 33.92 -3.10 25.00
N ARG A 522 33.19 -2.91 23.89
CA ARG A 522 32.46 -1.67 23.57
C ARG A 522 31.15 -1.48 24.35
N THR A 523 30.73 -2.46 25.14
CA THR A 523 29.52 -2.41 25.98
C THR A 523 29.89 -2.37 27.47
N PRO A 524 29.17 -1.56 28.28
CA PRO A 524 29.36 -1.57 29.73
C PRO A 524 29.01 -2.95 30.26
N ARG A 525 29.93 -3.58 30.99
CA ARG A 525 29.73 -4.91 31.56
C ARG A 525 28.89 -4.82 32.82
N PRO A 526 27.95 -5.76 33.04
CA PRO A 526 27.31 -5.89 34.34
C PRO A 526 28.38 -6.24 35.38
N ASP A 527 28.25 -5.64 36.55
CA ASP A 527 29.07 -5.98 37.71
C ASP A 527 28.87 -7.47 38.08
N ARG A 528 29.95 -8.14 38.49
CA ARG A 528 29.94 -9.60 38.73
C ARG A 528 28.92 -9.99 39.78
N ASP A 529 28.79 -9.19 40.84
CA ASP A 529 27.83 -9.44 41.93
C ASP A 529 26.39 -9.26 41.46
N ASN A 530 26.13 -8.29 40.56
CA ASN A 530 24.82 -8.11 39.93
C ASN A 530 24.47 -9.28 38.98
N ALA A 531 25.45 -9.83 38.26
CA ALA A 531 25.23 -11.00 37.41
C ALA A 531 24.94 -12.27 38.25
N ILE A 532 25.64 -12.46 39.37
CA ILE A 532 25.36 -13.54 40.33
C ILE A 532 23.95 -13.38 40.91
N ALA A 533 23.55 -12.16 41.29
CA ALA A 533 22.20 -11.88 41.79
C ALA A 533 21.12 -12.15 40.74
N ALA A 534 21.38 -11.81 39.47
CA ALA A 534 20.46 -12.08 38.36
C ALA A 534 20.22 -13.57 38.13
N VAL A 535 21.26 -14.40 38.27
CA VAL A 535 21.13 -15.86 38.22
C VAL A 535 20.33 -16.39 39.42
N GLY A 536 20.60 -15.89 40.64
CA GLY A 536 19.84 -16.27 41.82
C GLY A 536 18.35 -15.90 41.75
N ALA A 537 18.02 -14.82 41.04
CA ALA A 537 16.65 -14.33 40.87
C ALA A 537 15.78 -15.24 39.97
N THR A 538 16.35 -16.20 39.25
CA THR A 538 15.57 -17.16 38.43
C THR A 538 14.99 -18.33 39.25
N GLY A 539 14.99 -18.21 40.58
CA GLY A 539 14.42 -19.19 41.51
C GLY A 539 15.37 -20.36 41.80
N ASP A 540 14.79 -21.51 42.16
CA ASP A 540 15.56 -22.66 42.66
C ASP A 540 16.52 -23.25 41.62
N SER A 541 16.16 -23.21 40.34
CA SER A 541 17.05 -23.60 39.24
C SER A 541 18.30 -22.72 39.17
N GLY A 542 18.17 -21.41 39.41
CA GLY A 542 19.30 -20.47 39.42
C GLY A 542 20.22 -20.69 40.61
N ARG A 543 19.66 -20.93 41.80
CA ARG A 543 20.42 -21.27 43.01
C ARG A 543 21.21 -22.58 42.86
N ARG A 544 20.57 -23.63 42.35
CA ARG A 544 21.21 -24.94 42.09
C ARG A 544 22.33 -24.83 41.03
N TRP A 545 22.12 -24.01 39.99
CA TRP A 545 23.16 -23.72 39.01
C TRP A 545 24.34 -22.97 39.62
N LEU A 546 24.11 -21.96 40.47
CA LEU A 546 25.18 -21.22 41.15
C LEU A 546 26.04 -22.12 42.07
N ASP A 547 25.44 -23.09 42.75
CA ASP A 547 26.20 -24.04 43.57
C ASP A 547 27.04 -25.00 42.71
N THR A 548 26.53 -25.40 41.54
CA THR A 548 27.29 -26.17 40.54
C THR A 548 28.41 -25.33 39.94
N TRP A 549 28.16 -24.06 39.65
CA TRP A 549 29.14 -23.13 39.10
C TRP A 549 30.26 -22.82 40.11
N ARG A 550 29.94 -22.65 41.40
CA ARG A 550 30.94 -22.49 42.47
C ARG A 550 31.85 -23.70 42.63
N SER A 551 31.33 -24.91 42.39
CA SER A 551 32.10 -26.16 42.51
C SER A 551 32.86 -26.51 41.22
N ASN A 552 32.30 -26.25 40.05
CA ASN A 552 32.95 -26.47 38.75
C ASN A 552 32.43 -25.47 37.68
N PRO A 553 33.09 -24.30 37.53
CA PRO A 553 32.63 -23.22 36.66
C PRO A 553 32.54 -23.64 35.18
N HIS A 554 33.52 -24.39 34.69
CA HIS A 554 33.57 -24.83 33.29
C HIS A 554 32.45 -25.80 32.95
N ALA A 555 32.17 -26.78 33.82
CA ALA A 555 31.08 -27.73 33.60
C ALA A 555 29.70 -27.04 33.68
N ALA A 556 29.54 -26.07 34.57
CA ALA A 556 28.29 -25.32 34.71
C ALA A 556 28.00 -24.42 33.50
N LEU A 557 29.03 -23.78 32.94
CA LEU A 557 28.92 -22.95 31.73
C LEU A 557 28.59 -23.79 30.49
N HIS A 558 29.32 -24.89 30.25
CA HIS A 558 29.09 -25.77 29.10
C HIS A 558 27.68 -26.40 29.14
N ARG A 559 27.11 -26.66 30.32
CA ARG A 559 25.76 -27.24 30.47
C ARG A 559 24.62 -26.29 30.13
N VAL A 560 24.83 -24.97 30.17
CA VAL A 560 23.75 -23.99 29.92
C VAL A 560 23.99 -23.22 28.63
N LEU A 561 25.21 -22.74 28.40
CA LEU A 561 25.53 -21.92 27.22
C LEU A 561 25.80 -22.74 25.96
N GLU A 562 26.28 -23.97 26.13
CA GLU A 562 26.65 -24.85 25.02
C GLU A 562 25.70 -26.03 24.84
N ASP A 563 24.61 -26.08 25.62
CA ASP A 563 23.53 -27.06 25.41
C ASP A 563 22.86 -26.80 24.04
N PRO A 564 23.00 -27.73 23.07
CA PRO A 564 22.48 -27.55 21.72
C PRO A 564 20.97 -27.29 21.72
N TYR A 565 20.24 -27.81 22.71
CA TYR A 565 18.80 -27.67 22.79
C TYR A 565 18.39 -26.29 23.29
N THR A 566 19.04 -25.76 24.33
CA THR A 566 18.80 -24.38 24.79
C THR A 566 19.21 -23.36 23.72
N VAL A 567 20.32 -23.60 23.00
CA VAL A 567 20.75 -22.78 21.86
C VAL A 567 19.77 -22.86 20.69
N ASN A 568 19.24 -24.04 20.37
CA ASN A 568 18.26 -24.22 19.29
C ASN A 568 16.87 -23.67 19.66
N GLU A 569 16.41 -23.81 20.91
CA GLU A 569 15.17 -23.18 21.38
C GLU A 569 15.28 -21.65 21.36
N LEU A 570 16.44 -21.07 21.70
CA LEU A 570 16.70 -19.63 21.57
C LEU A 570 16.75 -19.17 20.11
N ARG A 571 17.21 -20.00 19.18
CA ARG A 571 17.20 -19.73 17.72
C ARG A 571 15.81 -19.84 17.10
N LEU A 572 14.97 -20.75 17.61
CA LEU A 572 13.63 -21.03 17.07
C LEU A 572 12.53 -20.19 17.74
N ALA A 573 12.77 -19.63 18.93
CA ALA A 573 11.81 -18.76 19.60
C ALA A 573 11.68 -17.42 18.84
N PRO A 574 10.46 -16.95 18.53
CA PRO A 574 10.28 -15.61 17.98
C PRO A 574 10.78 -14.58 19.00
N ALA A 575 11.64 -13.67 18.56
CA ALA A 575 12.14 -12.58 19.38
C ALA A 575 10.97 -11.85 20.06
N GLN A 576 11.04 -11.65 21.39
CA GLN A 576 10.10 -10.76 22.06
C GLN A 576 10.13 -9.38 21.38
N PRO A 577 8.99 -8.69 21.26
CA PRO A 577 8.89 -7.47 20.49
C PRO A 577 9.57 -6.31 21.21
N THR A 578 10.90 -6.19 21.04
CA THR A 578 11.56 -4.90 21.19
C THR A 578 11.24 -4.05 19.98
N ALA A 579 10.86 -2.81 20.23
CA ALA A 579 10.34 -1.87 19.27
C ALA A 579 11.13 -1.80 17.93
N ARG A 580 10.43 -2.22 16.87
CA ARG A 580 10.46 -1.72 15.47
C ARG A 580 11.74 -1.93 14.65
N LYS A 581 11.63 -2.71 13.57
CA LYS A 581 11.66 -2.25 12.15
C LYS A 581 11.66 -3.45 11.21
N THR A 582 10.68 -3.44 10.31
CA THR A 582 10.52 -4.39 9.21
C THR A 582 11.67 -4.25 8.20
N ARG A 583 12.48 -5.29 8.06
CA ARG A 583 13.24 -5.56 6.84
C ARG A 583 12.99 -7.03 6.49
N ARG A 584 12.12 -7.24 5.50
CA ARG A 584 11.88 -8.54 4.85
C ARG A 584 13.16 -8.93 4.11
N SER A 585 13.73 -10.09 4.43
CA SER A 585 14.65 -10.81 3.55
C SER A 585 13.84 -11.73 2.63
N ARG A 586 14.06 -11.61 1.32
CA ARG A 586 13.83 -12.68 0.35
C ARG A 586 15.13 -12.79 -0.44
N ASP A 587 15.67 -14.00 -0.47
CA ASP A 587 16.94 -14.34 -1.10
C ASP A 587 16.94 -14.06 -2.60
N ALA A 588 17.85 -13.19 -3.04
CA ALA A 588 18.45 -13.23 -4.37
C ALA A 588 19.82 -12.51 -4.30
N ARG A 589 20.88 -13.20 -4.72
CA ARG A 589 22.27 -12.78 -4.62
C ARG A 589 22.55 -11.51 -5.45
N HIS A 590 22.59 -10.35 -4.80
CA HIS A 590 23.27 -9.15 -5.31
C HIS A 590 24.14 -8.55 -4.20
N GLN A 591 25.36 -8.19 -4.55
CA GLN A 591 26.36 -7.59 -3.65
C GLN A 591 25.77 -6.34 -2.98
N GLU A 592 25.68 -6.35 -1.64
CA GLU A 592 25.26 -5.19 -0.84
C GLU A 592 26.35 -4.10 -0.88
N PRO A 593 26.02 -2.83 -1.18
CA PRO A 593 26.93 -1.72 -0.97
C PRO A 593 27.02 -1.39 0.53
N ALA A 594 28.20 -0.94 0.97
CA ALA A 594 28.53 -0.68 2.37
C ALA A 594 27.46 0.15 3.13
N PRO A 595 27.25 -0.10 4.44
CA PRO A 595 26.25 0.61 5.24
C PRO A 595 26.52 2.11 5.26
N ARG A 596 25.50 2.89 4.88
CA ARG A 596 25.56 4.36 4.92
C ARG A 596 25.72 4.85 6.37
N PRO A 597 26.54 5.89 6.63
CA PRO A 597 26.67 6.47 7.95
C PRO A 597 25.34 7.01 8.46
N ARG A 598 25.00 6.76 9.73
CA ARG A 598 23.81 7.33 10.38
C ARG A 598 23.89 8.86 10.36
N SER A 599 22.82 9.52 9.94
CA SER A 599 22.72 10.98 9.97
C SER A 599 22.80 11.49 11.42
N LYS A 600 23.39 12.68 11.59
CA LYS A 600 23.48 13.38 12.87
C LYS A 600 22.06 13.57 13.44
N ALA A 601 21.86 13.21 14.71
CA ALA A 601 20.58 13.40 15.41
C ALA A 601 20.12 14.86 15.26
N TRP A 602 18.85 15.08 14.92
CA TRP A 602 18.25 16.40 14.75
C TRP A 602 17.69 16.93 16.07
N THR A 603 17.63 18.26 16.19
CA THR A 603 17.07 18.95 17.37
C THR A 603 15.72 19.60 17.06
N ASP A 604 14.93 19.97 18.06
CA ASP A 604 13.67 20.71 17.85
C ASP A 604 13.92 22.05 17.13
N SER A 605 15.09 22.66 17.34
CA SER A 605 15.52 23.85 16.59
C SER A 605 15.65 23.56 15.10
N ASP A 606 16.25 22.43 14.72
CA ASP A 606 16.38 22.01 13.31
C ASP A 606 14.99 21.80 12.68
N LEU A 607 14.03 21.27 13.45
CA LEU A 607 12.66 21.07 12.99
C LEU A 607 11.92 22.38 12.77
N GLN A 608 12.09 23.36 13.68
CA GLN A 608 11.49 24.69 13.51
C GLN A 608 12.11 25.45 12.33
N GLU A 609 13.43 25.38 12.16
CA GLU A 609 14.13 25.96 11.01
C GLU A 609 13.64 25.32 9.70
N ALA A 610 13.56 23.99 9.66
CA ALA A 610 13.05 23.26 8.51
C ALA A 610 11.60 23.65 8.16
N ARG A 611 10.73 23.80 9.17
CA ARG A 611 9.35 24.25 8.98
C ARG A 611 9.26 25.68 8.46
N GLY A 612 10.07 26.60 9.01
CA GLY A 612 10.14 27.98 8.52
C GLY A 612 10.53 28.05 7.05
N TRP A 613 11.61 27.35 6.68
CA TRP A 613 12.07 27.30 5.29
C TRP A 613 11.04 26.66 4.35
N LEU A 614 10.45 25.51 4.74
CA LEU A 614 9.44 24.82 3.93
C LEU A 614 8.14 25.60 3.82
N THR A 615 7.78 26.42 4.81
CA THR A 615 6.58 27.29 4.71
C THR A 615 6.75 28.31 3.59
N GLU A 616 7.95 28.84 3.39
CA GLU A 616 8.25 29.81 2.34
C GLU A 616 8.48 29.15 0.97
N HIS A 617 9.06 27.95 0.92
CA HIS A 617 9.55 27.34 -0.32
C HIS A 617 8.75 26.12 -0.81
N ASP A 618 8.02 25.43 0.06
CA ASP A 618 7.23 24.22 -0.25
C ASP A 618 6.04 24.06 0.74
N PRO A 619 5.12 25.06 0.82
CA PRO A 619 4.08 25.09 1.86
C PRO A 619 3.09 23.92 1.76
N GLU A 620 2.88 23.41 0.55
CA GLU A 620 1.94 22.32 0.29
C GLU A 620 2.47 20.97 0.80
N TRP A 621 3.76 20.68 0.56
CA TRP A 621 4.38 19.46 1.11
C TRP A 621 4.38 19.49 2.64
N LEU A 622 4.66 20.67 3.23
CA LEU A 622 4.62 20.85 4.68
C LEU A 622 3.19 20.65 5.23
N ALA A 623 2.17 21.24 4.58
CA ALA A 623 0.77 21.07 4.98
C ALA A 623 0.32 19.59 5.00
N VAL A 624 0.78 18.77 4.05
CA VAL A 624 0.51 17.32 4.03
C VAL A 624 1.17 16.60 5.22
N ARG A 625 2.38 17.02 5.61
CA ARG A 625 3.09 16.44 6.76
C ARG A 625 2.47 16.88 8.08
N ASP A 626 2.04 18.13 8.19
CA ASP A 626 1.33 18.65 9.35
C ASP A 626 -0.06 18.00 9.50
N TRP A 627 -0.80 17.80 8.41
CA TRP A 627 -2.01 17.00 8.41
C TRP A 627 -1.74 15.56 8.87
N LYS A 628 -0.64 14.94 8.41
CA LYS A 628 -0.27 13.59 8.83
C LYS A 628 0.07 13.54 10.32
N ILE A 629 0.75 14.55 10.86
CA ILE A 629 1.01 14.70 12.30
C ILE A 629 -0.30 14.81 13.07
N ALA A 630 -1.25 15.64 12.60
CA ALA A 630 -2.55 15.82 13.24
C ALA A 630 -3.47 14.57 13.20
N ASN A 631 -3.24 13.65 12.26
CA ASN A 631 -4.09 12.46 12.03
C ASN A 631 -3.39 11.13 12.34
N LEU A 632 -2.16 11.15 12.87
CA LEU A 632 -1.47 9.95 13.33
C LEU A 632 -2.03 9.53 14.69
N PRO A 633 -2.31 8.24 14.93
CA PRO A 633 -2.61 7.76 16.28
C PRO A 633 -1.41 8.05 17.19
N ASP A 634 -1.68 8.44 18.45
CA ASP A 634 -0.73 8.89 19.49
C ASP A 634 0.42 7.90 19.74
N THR A 635 1.34 7.85 18.78
CA THR A 635 2.51 6.99 18.78
C THR A 635 3.70 7.87 18.52
N ASN A 636 4.53 8.07 19.56
CA ASN A 636 5.75 8.89 19.50
C ASN A 636 6.65 8.51 18.31
N SER A 637 6.66 7.23 17.93
CA SER A 637 7.44 6.73 16.80
C SER A 637 6.91 7.13 15.42
N GLY A 638 5.61 7.41 15.28
CA GLY A 638 5.00 7.91 14.05
C GLY A 638 5.29 9.39 13.87
N LEU A 639 5.09 10.16 14.94
CA LEU A 639 5.38 11.59 15.00
C LEU A 639 6.85 11.88 14.68
N GLN A 640 7.78 11.19 15.36
CA GLN A 640 9.21 11.39 15.19
C GLN A 640 9.68 11.06 13.77
N SER A 641 9.08 10.05 13.13
CA SER A 641 9.41 9.70 11.74
C SER A 641 8.95 10.75 10.74
N VAL A 642 7.81 11.42 10.99
CA VAL A 642 7.34 12.49 10.12
C VAL A 642 8.18 13.75 10.31
N GLN A 643 8.53 14.08 11.55
CA GLN A 643 9.42 15.20 11.88
C GLN A 643 10.83 15.00 11.31
N GLU A 644 11.40 13.80 11.40
CA GLU A 644 12.69 13.46 10.79
C GLU A 644 12.66 13.66 9.26
N ALA A 645 11.55 13.31 8.61
CA ALA A 645 11.39 13.52 7.17
C ALA A 645 11.33 15.02 6.79
N ILE A 646 10.73 15.87 7.64
CA ILE A 646 10.71 17.33 7.47
C ILE A 646 12.14 17.88 7.52
N VAL A 647 12.92 17.48 8.53
CA VAL A 647 14.31 17.93 8.70
C VAL A 647 15.21 17.41 7.58
N GLU A 648 15.06 16.16 7.16
CA GLU A 648 15.90 15.59 6.10
C GLU A 648 15.59 16.21 4.73
N ARG A 649 14.32 16.53 4.43
CA ARG A 649 13.93 17.29 3.24
C ARG A 649 14.62 18.65 3.23
N PHE A 650 14.56 19.39 4.33
CA PHE A 650 15.25 20.67 4.47
C PHE A 650 16.75 20.55 4.25
N ARG A 651 17.44 19.66 4.99
CA ARG A 651 18.90 19.44 4.87
C ARG A 651 19.33 19.04 3.46
N SER A 652 18.50 18.27 2.76
CA SER A 652 18.76 17.83 1.39
C SER A 652 18.62 18.98 0.40
N SER A 653 17.58 19.81 0.56
CA SER A 653 17.28 20.96 -0.31
C SER A 653 18.25 22.12 -0.10
N THR A 654 18.72 22.34 1.13
CA THR A 654 19.69 23.41 1.47
C THR A 654 21.14 22.94 1.45
N SER A 655 21.40 21.69 1.06
CA SER A 655 22.77 21.16 0.98
C SER A 655 23.64 21.97 0.03
N THR A 656 24.84 22.35 0.47
CA THR A 656 25.85 23.00 -0.38
C THR A 656 26.38 22.05 -1.46
N ASP A 657 26.20 20.74 -1.30
CA ASP A 657 26.56 19.72 -2.28
C ASP A 657 25.47 19.64 -3.39
N PRO A 658 25.79 20.02 -4.65
CA PRO A 658 24.85 19.94 -5.76
C PRO A 658 24.41 18.50 -6.06
N ALA A 659 25.23 17.48 -5.79
CA ALA A 659 24.85 16.09 -6.01
C ALA A 659 23.79 15.61 -5.01
N ARG A 660 23.84 16.08 -3.75
CA ARG A 660 22.78 15.82 -2.77
C ARG A 660 21.48 16.53 -3.12
N ARG A 661 21.54 17.77 -3.59
CA ARG A 661 20.36 18.49 -4.08
C ARG A 661 19.73 17.79 -5.28
N GLU A 662 20.54 17.32 -6.22
CA GLU A 662 20.06 16.57 -7.39
C GLU A 662 19.49 15.20 -7.01
N SER A 663 20.12 14.50 -6.06
CA SER A 663 19.61 13.21 -5.55
C SER A 663 18.29 13.37 -4.81
N ALA A 664 18.10 14.46 -4.06
CA ALA A 664 16.83 14.78 -3.42
C ALA A 664 15.73 15.08 -4.45
N ARG A 665 16.08 15.81 -5.51
CA ARG A 665 15.21 16.06 -6.66
C ARG A 665 14.81 14.76 -7.37
N SER A 666 15.78 13.93 -7.72
CA SER A 666 15.55 12.65 -8.41
C SER A 666 14.73 11.69 -7.57
N THR A 667 14.98 11.59 -6.26
CA THR A 667 14.19 10.75 -5.36
C THR A 667 12.75 11.26 -5.26
N GLY A 668 12.54 12.58 -5.20
CA GLY A 668 11.20 13.17 -5.22
C GLY A 668 10.39 12.84 -6.48
N ILE A 669 11.03 12.90 -7.65
CA ILE A 669 10.42 12.54 -8.94
C ILE A 669 10.14 11.02 -9.03
N THR A 670 11.09 10.20 -8.58
CA THR A 670 10.99 8.73 -8.67
C THR A 670 9.91 8.19 -7.71
N ASP A 671 9.82 8.76 -6.51
CA ASP A 671 8.78 8.44 -5.53
C ASP A 671 7.38 8.82 -6.04
N HIS A 672 7.25 9.88 -6.83
CA HIS A 672 5.98 10.32 -7.42
C HIS A 672 5.52 9.39 -8.56
N ASN A 673 6.46 8.95 -9.41
CA ASN A 673 6.16 8.08 -10.55
C ASN A 673 5.88 6.61 -10.19
N GLN A 674 5.91 6.22 -8.91
CA GLN A 674 5.53 4.87 -8.50
C GLN A 674 4.00 4.68 -8.58
N THR A 675 3.57 3.86 -9.55
CA THR A 675 2.17 3.49 -9.80
C THR A 675 1.48 2.88 -8.58
N GLU A 676 2.22 2.11 -7.78
CA GLU A 676 1.71 1.49 -6.54
C GLU A 676 1.33 2.54 -5.48
N ARG A 677 2.14 3.60 -5.36
CA ARG A 677 1.91 4.68 -4.39
C ARG A 677 0.76 5.58 -4.81
N THR A 678 0.69 5.94 -6.09
CA THR A 678 -0.43 6.73 -6.64
C THR A 678 -1.76 5.98 -6.55
N THR A 679 -1.73 4.65 -6.72
CA THR A 679 -2.89 3.77 -6.50
C THR A 679 -3.28 3.69 -5.03
N ALA A 680 -2.31 3.56 -4.11
CA ALA A 680 -2.57 3.55 -2.67
C ALA A 680 -3.14 4.88 -2.15
N ILE A 681 -2.65 6.01 -2.68
CA ILE A 681 -3.17 7.36 -2.34
C ILE A 681 -4.60 7.54 -2.87
N ARG A 682 -4.89 7.14 -4.11
CA ARG A 682 -6.28 7.17 -4.63
C ARG A 682 -7.22 6.31 -3.79
N SER A 683 -6.80 5.09 -3.42
CA SER A 683 -7.61 4.21 -2.60
C SER A 683 -7.87 4.84 -1.23
N GLN A 684 -6.85 5.34 -0.54
CA GLN A 684 -7.01 5.99 0.77
C GLN A 684 -7.87 7.26 0.73
N LEU A 685 -7.77 8.06 -0.33
CA LEU A 685 -8.60 9.28 -0.47
C LEU A 685 -10.05 8.95 -0.82
N LYS A 686 -10.27 7.91 -1.63
CA LYS A 686 -11.60 7.36 -1.93
C LYS A 686 -12.27 6.76 -0.69
N ASP A 687 -11.53 5.99 0.10
CA ASP A 687 -12.02 5.39 1.35
C ASP A 687 -12.39 6.43 2.42
N ARG A 688 -11.88 7.66 2.28
CA ARG A 688 -12.16 8.80 3.17
C ARG A 688 -13.15 9.80 2.58
N ASN A 689 -13.82 9.45 1.47
CA ASN A 689 -14.84 10.26 0.81
C ASN A 689 -14.34 11.67 0.40
N VAL A 690 -13.04 11.81 0.11
CA VAL A 690 -12.47 13.08 -0.34
C VAL A 690 -12.92 13.35 -1.77
N ASP A 691 -13.37 14.58 -2.03
CA ASP A 691 -13.86 15.02 -3.34
C ASP A 691 -12.87 14.66 -4.49
N PRO A 692 -13.33 14.00 -5.57
CA PRO A 692 -12.48 13.62 -6.72
C PRO A 692 -11.74 14.79 -7.40
N ALA A 693 -12.24 16.03 -7.30
CA ALA A 693 -11.56 17.22 -7.76
C ALA A 693 -10.38 17.59 -6.84
N LEU A 694 -10.54 17.47 -5.52
CA LEU A 694 -9.45 17.65 -4.56
C LEU A 694 -8.40 16.53 -4.65
N GLN A 695 -8.82 15.31 -4.98
CA GLN A 695 -7.91 14.21 -5.29
C GLN A 695 -7.06 14.53 -6.53
N ARG A 696 -7.66 15.08 -7.58
CA ARG A 696 -6.97 15.51 -8.81
C ARG A 696 -6.04 16.71 -8.56
N ILE A 697 -6.50 17.71 -7.80
CA ILE A 697 -5.68 18.86 -7.40
C ILE A 697 -4.46 18.39 -6.60
N ARG A 698 -4.64 17.47 -5.64
CA ARG A 698 -3.53 16.91 -4.87
C ARG A 698 -2.54 16.10 -5.73
N MET A 699 -3.03 15.32 -6.69
CA MET A 699 -2.19 14.55 -7.60
C MET A 699 -1.38 15.45 -8.54
N ASN A 700 -2.00 16.54 -9.03
CA ASN A 700 -1.36 17.51 -9.90
C ASN A 700 -0.36 18.39 -9.14
N LEU A 701 -0.67 18.82 -7.92
CA LEU A 701 0.25 19.58 -7.07
C LEU A 701 1.46 18.74 -6.63
N GLU A 702 1.27 17.44 -6.33
CA GLU A 702 2.41 16.54 -6.05
C GLU A 702 3.29 16.29 -7.30
N GLN A 703 2.72 16.41 -8.51
CA GLN A 703 3.44 16.30 -9.79
C GLN A 703 4.21 17.59 -10.12
N ASP A 704 3.59 18.74 -9.88
CA ASP A 704 4.19 20.06 -10.11
C ASP A 704 5.32 20.36 -9.10
N ASN A 705 5.19 19.92 -7.84
CA ASN A 705 6.26 20.02 -6.84
C ASN A 705 7.46 19.06 -7.08
N ALA A 706 7.36 18.15 -8.06
CA ALA A 706 8.48 17.33 -8.54
C ALA A 706 9.33 18.04 -9.62
N VAL A 707 8.85 19.18 -10.14
CA VAL A 707 9.55 20.05 -11.11
C VAL A 707 9.85 21.40 -10.42
N PRO A 708 11.08 21.92 -10.43
CA PRO A 708 11.42 23.04 -9.54
C PRO A 708 10.78 24.39 -9.95
N LEU A 709 10.27 25.12 -8.93
CA LEU A 709 9.80 26.53 -8.95
C LEU A 709 10.86 27.57 -9.33
N SER A 710 12.13 27.20 -9.48
CA SER A 710 13.19 28.11 -9.96
C SER A 710 13.05 28.48 -11.45
N ALA A 711 12.06 27.94 -12.15
CA ALA A 711 11.67 28.40 -13.49
C ALA A 711 10.82 29.68 -13.50
N VAL A 712 10.33 30.17 -12.34
CA VAL A 712 9.34 31.27 -12.28
C VAL A 712 9.76 32.48 -11.41
N ILE A 713 10.87 32.44 -10.68
CA ILE A 713 11.29 33.60 -9.87
C ILE A 713 12.16 34.57 -10.70
N THR A 714 11.54 35.59 -11.31
CA THR A 714 12.24 36.80 -11.72
C THR A 714 12.62 37.63 -10.49
N LYS A 715 13.91 37.96 -10.41
CA LYS A 715 14.53 38.87 -9.44
C LYS A 715 13.74 40.20 -9.30
N PRO A 716 13.47 40.73 -8.10
CA PRO A 716 12.88 42.06 -7.97
C PRO A 716 13.89 43.15 -8.40
N PRO A 717 13.43 44.25 -9.03
CA PRO A 717 14.32 45.33 -9.47
C PRO A 717 14.88 46.08 -8.27
N THR A 718 16.19 46.32 -8.31
CA THR A 718 16.91 47.20 -7.38
C THR A 718 16.52 48.66 -7.67
N PRO A 719 16.25 49.50 -6.66
CA PRO A 719 15.92 50.89 -6.88
C PRO A 719 17.12 51.66 -7.44
N VAL A 720 16.90 52.38 -8.53
CA VAL A 720 17.84 53.32 -9.12
C VAL A 720 17.90 54.55 -8.21
N ALA A 721 19.10 54.87 -7.72
CA ALA A 721 19.39 56.15 -7.07
C ALA A 721 19.61 57.24 -8.13
N ASP A 722 19.14 58.43 -7.78
CA ASP A 722 18.98 59.64 -8.60
C ASP A 722 20.24 60.20 -9.32
N PRO A 723 20.02 61.04 -10.35
CA PRO A 723 21.08 61.79 -11.04
C PRO A 723 21.35 63.13 -10.36
N ILE A 724 22.62 63.55 -10.29
CA ILE A 724 23.01 64.93 -9.96
C ILE A 724 23.81 65.53 -11.12
N ALA A 725 23.19 66.56 -11.70
CA ALA A 725 23.71 67.82 -12.24
C ALA A 725 24.78 67.83 -13.35
N VAL A 726 24.36 68.34 -14.52
CA VAL A 726 25.06 69.45 -15.19
C VAL A 726 24.02 70.47 -15.69
N GLU A 727 24.37 71.73 -15.51
CA GLU A 727 23.64 73.00 -15.62
C GLU A 727 23.14 73.43 -17.02
N PRO A 728 22.33 74.51 -17.09
CA PRO A 728 21.54 74.92 -18.25
C PRO A 728 22.20 76.04 -19.06
N ASP A 729 21.87 76.17 -20.35
CA ASP A 729 21.75 77.49 -20.97
C ASP A 729 20.98 77.50 -22.31
N MET A 730 20.41 78.67 -22.60
CA MET A 730 19.74 79.15 -23.83
C MET A 730 18.30 78.68 -24.11
N GLN A 731 17.28 79.48 -23.81
CA GLN A 731 16.82 80.72 -24.48
C GLN A 731 16.01 80.53 -25.78
N LEU A 732 14.72 80.90 -25.65
CA LEU A 732 13.92 81.77 -26.52
C LEU A 732 13.34 81.30 -27.87
N HIS A 733 12.06 81.68 -28.00
CA HIS A 733 11.27 82.03 -29.20
C HIS A 733 10.51 80.90 -29.91
N GLN A 734 9.17 80.91 -29.76
CA GLN A 734 8.17 81.44 -30.74
C GLN A 734 7.69 80.30 -31.66
N VAL A 735 6.46 80.15 -32.12
CA VAL A 735 5.19 80.91 -32.06
C VAL A 735 4.14 79.96 -32.66
N MET A 736 2.92 79.99 -32.13
CA MET A 736 1.61 79.96 -32.82
C MET A 736 1.33 79.04 -34.02
N GLN A 737 0.05 78.64 -34.04
CA GLN A 737 -0.81 78.36 -35.20
C GLN A 737 -0.56 77.03 -35.91
N ASP A 738 -1.56 76.30 -36.40
CA ASP A 738 -3.02 76.41 -36.40
C ASP A 738 -3.52 75.03 -36.93
N PHE A 739 -4.85 74.86 -36.86
CA PHE A 739 -5.70 74.02 -37.70
C PHE A 739 -5.97 72.56 -37.29
N ASP A 740 -7.12 72.43 -36.62
CA ASP A 740 -8.21 71.54 -37.02
C ASP A 740 -8.30 71.30 -38.54
N HIS A 741 -8.45 70.04 -38.96
CA HIS A 741 -9.62 69.55 -39.71
C HIS A 741 -9.47 68.08 -40.09
N ASP A 742 -10.46 67.29 -39.64
CA ASP A 742 -11.08 66.11 -40.27
C ASP A 742 -10.29 65.24 -41.26
N ARG A 743 -10.09 63.97 -40.86
CA ARG A 743 -10.71 62.81 -41.54
C ARG A 743 -10.66 61.54 -40.71
#